data_AF-A0A9P6ZFU6-F1
#
_entry.id   AF-A0A9P6ZFU6-F1
#
_cell.length_a   1.000
_cell.length_b   1.000
_cell.length_c   1.000
_cell.angle_alpha   90.00
_cell.angle_beta   90.00
_cell.angle_gamma   90.00
#
_symmetry.space_group_name_H-M   'P 1'
#
loop_
_entity.id
_entity.type
_entity.pdbx_description
1 polymer ?
#
loop_
_entity_poly.entity_id
_entity_poly.type
_entity_poly.pdbx_seq_one_letter_code
_entity_poly.pdbx_strand_id
1 'polypeptide(L)'
;MIAIPTPELASENAAGLCKIENWESTIFIKLFCGAIVEDMASKPHSAAVVMLTSFSDVRVPLSMLFIVSIKELSPDAKKEMVINPTRCWASALRSENIESCICEMSIRSSRCAVEWNVPLFLHKRYSQAIHCFKRADLRREVKVCEAYLLREAARSSVGVALLNIQQRAFTAAAEAFADCGAAATGNERRQYYRTSADCYVRGGQDFKAADTYLKAEEFELAANRYRKAGSFDRTLHVLTDHRAVIPEKTATHLWMVCRLHYCGRSNDKAPVPLFSSFDEALEFLEEYDLDCARVSLLESHSMYYEVAEIHLLENRPMEAVQAFLKDKRNIDSFARAADTLLEFMWRKCSFRITPKAAFADASVRQAIALADQLQMKKLEPTTRNLILMFQSILREDHESLKKLALTFQEHGHHTAALHCLDHFFTRLTNIRPFQLHEMASFLETFHTYVRLLYQTSTFPDPLGRRECDVQRLFSILPLSGDEFLIPGGTFLHDSVTRTQNNHLVSMHQSGYKASRRNATELIHLSIRTVLKDKVLALDEMCCGAPVFSQCLPFIVYGDCRRKGCLQEHITMSNLDRAQYHGRVAIHMQLILILQLLYSAHPSTIEWESMRYWLEHLYEALAPPLFIQGSFADLDLTLIPHGLAGLRVVKNWMRESFYSLNPSKSPQFLTTLMRITSLSFAFDRKDAPAYIAQAQCLSQNKCAKLLRQPDNRYLVEDMLNSYREATPSGISSGILFLLHVLDNRLYVNLSVLCDCIEGILSSFVINHRMDTTLDELPLHGVVVPSNWLIFSQKFSVKKDVEPQSISSFLDAIGNLIKRLHVDCADGRALHTPQTVFNAHESTDFLWLAHVTSVTPLLRNIFIFRLCRTLCLVAHNTRYLMVKHKVNSIVLHLHKTNGPQHLAYYRKLVDDVVERIALLPDRGVPRLDGYLRAVLDFNTNNAASDLVELVHKTRQSIQISSVRQLRYEKASEIPYLLSSHMVAAQSTLRVEAAPFVPRMQHPKDNATIRQAEKDNLESMPQEADGEEVEKKEVPVVVDPEATDGMEDMDEALTSLTPLDPVPDESLRSNGPTEEQVWAARRIQYAYRCHVWHRLGSAVDAEIDAIFITCLKEMQSSEWRPSYYRLLFLGPLPHLLACLEQGIALTYAAKAKTKGLLDKVSHEKLEELGRQRSEITSLLKKGMKLRKQLEPSSPDHRTRNIDALKRAVLEVGEFIQKVPGSTKDMQTKFQMAHKGIVAEKKLFRVRMEKPALNVGDL
;
A
#
# COMPACT_ATOMS: atom_id res chain seq x y z
N MET A 1 31.14 -38.41 -25.34
CA MET A 1 32.25 -38.81 -24.44
C MET A 1 32.85 -37.56 -23.80
N ILE A 2 33.61 -37.74 -22.71
CA ILE A 2 34.20 -36.70 -21.86
C ILE A 2 35.27 -35.88 -22.60
N ALA A 3 35.27 -34.54 -22.49
CA ALA A 3 36.42 -33.73 -22.00
C ALA A 3 36.27 -32.19 -22.20
N ILE A 4 36.36 -31.48 -21.07
CA ILE A 4 37.11 -30.23 -20.75
C ILE A 4 37.89 -29.51 -21.89
N PRO A 5 37.97 -28.16 -21.85
CA PRO A 5 39.15 -27.56 -21.21
C PRO A 5 38.87 -26.36 -20.27
N THR A 6 39.74 -26.20 -19.26
CA THR A 6 39.82 -25.05 -18.34
C THR A 6 40.83 -24.00 -18.86
N PRO A 7 40.76 -22.73 -18.39
CA PRO A 7 41.56 -21.60 -18.91
C PRO A 7 42.89 -21.40 -18.15
N GLU A 8 43.75 -20.48 -18.63
CA GLU A 8 44.26 -19.32 -17.85
C GLU A 8 45.24 -18.40 -18.62
N LEU A 9 45.30 -17.11 -18.22
CA LEU A 9 46.38 -16.08 -18.32
C LEU A 9 47.09 -15.79 -19.69
N ALA A 10 47.65 -14.61 -19.99
CA ALA A 10 47.62 -13.23 -19.45
C ALA A 10 48.41 -12.26 -20.37
N SER A 11 48.47 -10.97 -19.98
CA SER A 11 49.42 -9.91 -20.42
C SER A 11 49.19 -9.34 -21.85
N GLU A 12 48.91 -8.04 -22.07
CA GLU A 12 49.66 -6.78 -21.89
C GLU A 12 50.21 -6.26 -23.26
N ASN A 13 50.41 -4.95 -23.52
CA ASN A 13 50.32 -3.76 -22.66
C ASN A 13 49.93 -2.48 -23.46
N ALA A 14 49.59 -1.39 -22.74
CA ALA A 14 49.79 0.06 -22.97
C ALA A 14 49.86 0.71 -24.39
N ALA A 15 49.51 1.99 -24.61
CA ALA A 15 48.72 2.99 -23.85
C ALA A 15 48.57 4.30 -24.66
N GLY A 16 47.64 5.19 -24.25
CA GLY A 16 47.59 6.62 -24.64
C GLY A 16 46.39 7.04 -25.49
N LEU A 17 45.76 8.21 -25.29
CA LEU A 17 46.04 9.30 -24.34
C LEU A 17 44.76 10.14 -24.06
N CYS A 18 44.52 10.48 -22.78
CA CYS A 18 43.89 11.71 -22.26
C CYS A 18 42.49 12.20 -22.74
N LYS A 19 41.74 13.02 -21.98
CA LYS A 19 41.53 13.20 -20.52
C LYS A 19 40.48 14.33 -20.35
N ILE A 20 39.72 14.33 -19.24
CA ILE A 20 39.52 15.45 -18.28
C ILE A 20 38.33 15.10 -17.37
N GLU A 21 38.65 14.83 -16.11
CA GLU A 21 37.77 14.93 -14.95
C GLU A 21 38.64 15.49 -13.80
N ASN A 22 38.06 16.34 -12.96
CA ASN A 22 38.52 16.66 -11.59
C ASN A 22 37.21 16.75 -10.76
N TRP A 23 37.01 16.15 -9.59
CA TRP A 23 37.85 15.89 -8.39
C TRP A 23 38.24 17.13 -7.58
N GLU A 24 37.77 17.16 -6.33
CA GLU A 24 38.55 17.60 -5.16
C GLU A 24 38.28 16.66 -3.97
N SER A 25 39.35 16.21 -3.29
CA SER A 25 39.35 15.49 -2.00
C SER A 25 40.79 15.25 -1.51
N THR A 26 40.99 15.15 -0.18
CA THR A 26 42.29 14.82 0.50
C THR A 26 43.39 15.91 0.35
N ILE A 27 44.50 16.02 1.11
CA ILE A 27 45.14 15.24 2.20
C ILE A 27 45.77 16.22 3.23
N PHE A 28 45.80 15.92 4.54
CA PHE A 28 46.92 16.32 5.43
C PHE A 28 47.09 15.37 6.65
N ILE A 29 48.22 15.47 7.37
CA ILE A 29 48.85 14.38 8.14
C ILE A 29 49.63 14.89 9.39
N LYS A 30 49.80 14.04 10.43
CA LYS A 30 50.72 14.12 11.63
C LYS A 30 50.30 15.05 12.80
N LEU A 31 50.76 14.89 14.06
CA LEU A 31 51.93 14.17 14.65
C LEU A 31 51.67 13.62 16.11
N PHE A 32 52.13 12.38 16.41
CA PHE A 32 52.71 11.82 17.69
C PHE A 32 51.98 11.95 19.07
N CYS A 33 52.06 11.01 20.05
CA CYS A 33 52.51 9.59 20.20
C CYS A 33 52.09 9.09 21.62
N GLY A 34 52.33 7.86 22.15
CA GLY A 34 52.95 6.60 21.66
C GLY A 34 53.42 5.67 22.83
N ALA A 35 53.56 4.35 22.59
CA ALA A 35 54.08 3.26 23.47
C ALA A 35 53.20 2.84 24.68
N ILE A 36 53.20 1.58 25.21
CA ILE A 36 54.26 0.53 25.40
C ILE A 36 53.77 -0.92 25.02
N VAL A 37 54.69 -1.90 24.91
CA VAL A 37 54.59 -3.35 24.49
C VAL A 37 55.52 -4.18 25.47
N GLU A 38 55.66 -5.51 25.65
CA GLU A 38 55.30 -6.84 25.06
C GLU A 38 54.22 -7.63 25.87
N ASP A 39 53.71 -8.86 25.60
CA ASP A 39 54.04 -10.11 24.83
C ASP A 39 54.84 -11.25 25.56
N MET A 40 54.65 -12.50 25.10
CA MET A 40 55.42 -13.76 25.32
C MET A 40 55.16 -14.69 26.54
N ALA A 41 54.27 -15.67 26.31
CA ALA A 41 54.41 -17.14 26.48
C ALA A 41 55.30 -17.82 27.55
N SER A 42 54.72 -18.86 28.22
CA SER A 42 55.41 -20.14 28.51
C SER A 42 54.43 -21.35 28.62
N LYS A 43 54.95 -22.57 28.45
CA LYS A 43 54.31 -23.92 28.51
C LYS A 43 55.26 -24.85 29.34
N PRO A 44 55.14 -26.21 29.39
CA PRO A 44 54.05 -27.17 29.09
C PRO A 44 53.73 -28.07 30.33
N HIS A 45 52.78 -29.02 30.35
CA HIS A 45 52.80 -30.42 29.88
C HIS A 45 51.58 -31.15 30.54
N SER A 46 51.05 -32.32 30.16
CA SER A 46 51.24 -33.24 29.00
C SER A 46 50.10 -34.28 28.95
N ALA A 47 49.71 -34.71 27.74
CA ALA A 47 48.96 -35.96 27.40
C ALA A 47 47.53 -36.16 27.96
N ALA A 48 46.65 -37.01 27.39
CA ALA A 48 46.29 -37.46 26.02
C ALA A 48 45.23 -38.61 26.14
N VAL A 49 44.80 -39.22 25.01
CA VAL A 49 43.99 -40.46 24.88
C VAL A 49 42.46 -40.28 25.14
N VAL A 50 41.64 -39.91 24.14
CA VAL A 50 41.03 -40.76 23.08
C VAL A 50 39.84 -41.65 23.53
N MET A 51 38.65 -41.28 23.03
CA MET A 51 37.43 -42.05 22.69
C MET A 51 36.56 -42.82 23.73
N LEU A 52 35.28 -42.41 23.76
CA LEU A 52 34.05 -43.21 23.60
C LEU A 52 33.79 -44.48 24.45
N THR A 53 32.72 -44.46 25.26
CA THR A 53 31.49 -45.27 24.99
C THR A 53 30.25 -44.81 25.79
N SER A 54 29.12 -44.66 25.07
CA SER A 54 27.70 -44.88 25.42
C SER A 54 27.14 -44.83 26.88
N PHE A 55 26.18 -43.91 27.05
CA PHE A 55 24.80 -44.08 27.61
C PHE A 55 24.47 -44.21 29.13
N SER A 56 23.26 -43.69 29.44
CA SER A 56 22.32 -43.94 30.56
C SER A 56 22.64 -43.49 32.01
N ASP A 57 21.89 -42.44 32.41
CA ASP A 57 20.93 -42.42 33.54
C ASP A 57 21.30 -42.12 35.03
N VAL A 58 20.79 -40.96 35.49
CA VAL A 58 19.81 -40.78 36.60
C VAL A 58 20.27 -40.54 38.08
N ARG A 59 19.83 -39.38 38.61
CA ARG A 59 19.61 -38.94 40.03
C ARG A 59 20.84 -38.81 40.97
N VAL A 60 21.24 -37.60 41.42
CA VAL A 60 20.59 -36.72 42.44
C VAL A 60 20.33 -37.48 43.77
N PRO A 61 20.99 -37.14 44.92
CA PRO A 61 20.58 -35.93 45.66
C PRO A 61 21.63 -35.18 46.55
N LEU A 62 21.27 -33.96 46.97
CA LEU A 62 21.52 -33.27 48.27
C LEU A 62 22.78 -33.67 49.09
N SER A 63 23.68 -32.76 49.51
CA SER A 63 23.40 -31.47 50.18
C SER A 63 24.70 -30.72 50.59
N MET A 64 24.56 -29.47 51.05
CA MET A 64 25.46 -28.65 51.91
C MET A 64 26.99 -28.75 51.79
N LEU A 65 27.64 -27.59 51.66
CA LEU A 65 28.67 -27.17 52.61
C LEU A 65 28.92 -25.64 52.61
N PHE A 66 29.30 -25.11 53.77
CA PHE A 66 29.93 -23.79 53.92
C PHE A 66 31.40 -23.87 53.52
N ILE A 67 32.00 -22.74 53.09
CA ILE A 67 33.31 -22.27 53.57
C ILE A 67 33.46 -20.77 53.27
N VAL A 68 34.23 -20.07 54.10
CA VAL A 68 34.49 -18.62 54.04
C VAL A 68 35.89 -18.37 53.48
N SER A 69 36.10 -17.25 52.77
CA SER A 69 37.42 -16.62 52.63
C SER A 69 37.28 -15.10 52.47
N ILE A 70 38.23 -14.33 53.03
CA ILE A 70 38.17 -12.86 53.13
C ILE A 70 39.55 -12.23 52.85
N LYS A 71 39.53 -11.13 52.08
CA LYS A 71 40.51 -10.03 51.97
C LYS A 71 39.72 -8.76 51.57
N GLU A 72 40.08 -7.51 51.89
CA GLU A 72 41.05 -6.90 52.83
C GLU A 72 40.53 -5.46 53.15
N LEU A 73 40.70 -4.92 54.36
CA LEU A 73 41.76 -3.96 54.78
C LEU A 73 42.05 -2.83 53.77
N SER A 74 42.12 -1.54 54.15
CA SER A 74 42.03 -0.84 55.46
C SER A 74 41.90 0.70 55.20
N PRO A 75 42.09 1.66 56.16
CA PRO A 75 42.13 1.63 57.64
C PRO A 75 41.11 2.64 58.25
N ASP A 76 41.10 3.04 59.54
CA ASP A 76 41.78 2.52 60.74
C ASP A 76 40.69 1.93 61.69
N ALA A 77 40.17 2.50 62.78
CA ALA A 77 40.57 3.60 63.67
C ALA A 77 40.47 3.15 65.13
N LYS A 78 41.43 3.60 65.94
CA LYS A 78 41.67 3.11 67.31
C LYS A 78 40.74 3.83 68.33
N LYS A 79 40.42 3.29 69.51
CA LYS A 79 41.24 2.51 70.46
C LYS A 79 40.42 1.52 71.34
N GLU A 80 41.11 0.47 71.80
CA GLU A 80 41.16 -0.14 73.16
C GLU A 80 39.87 -0.20 74.04
N MET A 81 39.56 -1.29 74.76
CA MET A 81 40.21 -2.60 75.00
C MET A 81 39.12 -3.64 75.35
N VAL A 82 39.13 -4.87 74.79
CA VAL A 82 39.73 -6.08 75.42
C VAL A 82 39.23 -6.26 76.86
N ILE A 83 38.18 -7.04 77.18
CA ILE A 83 37.91 -8.47 76.89
C ILE A 83 39.08 -9.39 77.26
N ASN A 84 38.97 -10.12 78.37
CA ASN A 84 39.14 -11.57 78.31
C ASN A 84 38.40 -12.33 79.44
N PRO A 85 37.84 -13.52 79.17
CA PRO A 85 37.13 -14.34 80.16
C PRO A 85 37.93 -15.62 80.50
N THR A 86 37.22 -16.72 80.78
CA THR A 86 37.71 -18.11 80.96
C THR A 86 38.32 -18.42 82.35
N ARG A 87 38.17 -19.63 82.92
CA ARG A 87 37.27 -20.76 82.60
C ARG A 87 37.15 -21.72 83.80
N CYS A 88 36.09 -22.53 83.76
CA CYS A 88 36.02 -23.92 84.27
C CYS A 88 36.04 -24.24 85.78
N TRP A 89 35.03 -25.06 86.12
CA TRP A 89 35.10 -26.28 86.95
C TRP A 89 35.01 -26.21 88.49
N ALA A 90 33.85 -26.69 88.95
CA ALA A 90 33.64 -27.61 90.08
C ALA A 90 33.72 -27.10 91.54
N SER A 91 33.26 -28.00 92.43
CA SER A 91 33.31 -27.96 93.90
C SER A 91 32.23 -27.18 94.67
N ALA A 92 31.72 -27.89 95.69
CA ALA A 92 31.13 -27.51 97.00
C ALA A 92 30.09 -26.35 97.14
N LEU A 93 29.11 -26.36 98.06
CA LEU A 93 28.92 -26.90 99.44
C LEU A 93 29.70 -26.19 100.57
N ARG A 94 29.19 -25.01 100.97
CA ARG A 94 29.15 -24.34 102.30
C ARG A 94 28.63 -22.91 102.06
N SER A 95 27.52 -22.44 102.63
CA SER A 95 27.16 -22.17 104.05
C SER A 95 27.72 -20.83 104.56
N GLU A 96 26.92 -20.13 105.38
CA GLU A 96 27.14 -18.78 105.93
C GLU A 96 27.25 -17.62 104.89
N ASN A 97 26.71 -16.40 105.09
CA ASN A 97 25.96 -15.86 106.23
C ASN A 97 24.81 -14.93 105.81
N ILE A 98 23.57 -15.29 106.17
CA ILE A 98 22.69 -14.39 106.91
C ILE A 98 22.32 -15.13 108.20
N GLU A 99 23.24 -15.13 109.18
CA GLU A 99 22.83 -15.34 110.56
C GLU A 99 22.16 -14.06 111.07
N SER A 100 20.83 -14.12 111.08
CA SER A 100 20.06 -13.55 112.18
C SER A 100 19.22 -14.70 112.75
N CYS A 101 19.70 -15.27 113.85
CA CYS A 101 19.01 -16.20 114.74
C CYS A 101 18.40 -17.49 114.14
N ILE A 102 19.17 -18.59 114.24
CA ILE A 102 18.79 -19.82 114.98
C ILE A 102 17.31 -20.26 114.90
N CYS A 103 17.03 -21.40 114.23
CA CYS A 103 16.68 -22.67 114.90
C CYS A 103 16.51 -23.86 113.91
N GLU A 104 16.72 -25.09 114.40
CA GLU A 104 16.39 -26.32 113.67
C GLU A 104 14.95 -26.79 113.96
N MET A 105 14.37 -27.63 113.09
CA MET A 105 13.99 -29.01 113.46
C MET A 105 13.39 -29.82 112.28
N SER A 106 13.58 -31.15 112.33
CA SER A 106 13.22 -32.11 111.29
C SER A 106 11.73 -32.48 111.26
N ILE A 107 11.14 -32.65 110.07
CA ILE A 107 10.02 -33.57 109.84
C ILE A 107 10.30 -34.50 108.65
N ARG A 108 10.38 -35.81 108.93
CA ARG A 108 10.35 -36.90 107.92
C ARG A 108 8.92 -37.40 107.74
N SER A 109 8.39 -37.36 106.52
CA SER A 109 7.30 -38.24 106.08
C SER A 109 7.24 -38.31 104.55
N SER A 110 7.06 -39.50 103.98
CA SER A 110 6.84 -39.66 102.53
C SER A 110 5.39 -39.40 102.09
N ARG A 111 4.45 -39.28 103.04
CA ARG A 111 3.01 -39.15 102.71
C ARG A 111 2.58 -37.73 102.33
N CYS A 112 3.22 -36.69 102.87
CA CYS A 112 2.88 -35.30 102.56
C CYS A 112 3.32 -34.82 101.17
N ALA A 113 4.04 -35.63 100.39
CA ALA A 113 4.53 -35.23 99.07
C ALA A 113 3.40 -35.01 98.05
N VAL A 114 2.29 -35.74 98.16
CA VAL A 114 1.22 -35.73 97.14
C VAL A 114 0.43 -34.42 97.13
N GLU A 115 0.15 -33.85 98.31
CA GLU A 115 -0.72 -32.67 98.46
C GLU A 115 -0.07 -31.37 97.93
N TRP A 116 1.25 -31.21 98.09
CA TRP A 116 1.98 -30.01 97.67
C TRP A 116 2.38 -30.01 96.18
N ASN A 117 2.25 -31.15 95.49
CA ASN A 117 2.65 -31.29 94.07
C ASN A 117 1.78 -30.47 93.11
N VAL A 118 0.45 -30.53 93.26
CA VAL A 118 -0.48 -29.87 92.34
C VAL A 118 -0.40 -28.34 92.42
N PRO A 119 -0.35 -27.70 93.62
CA PRO A 119 -0.14 -26.25 93.72
C PRO A 119 1.16 -25.78 93.08
N LEU A 120 2.28 -26.49 93.25
CA LEU A 120 3.57 -26.11 92.65
C LEU A 120 3.51 -26.10 91.11
N PHE A 121 2.81 -27.05 90.50
CA PHE A 121 2.57 -27.09 89.06
C PHE A 121 1.68 -25.93 88.59
N LEU A 122 0.56 -25.67 89.28
CA LEU A 122 -0.36 -24.57 88.97
C LEU A 122 0.29 -23.18 89.13
N HIS A 123 1.18 -23.01 90.11
CA HIS A 123 2.01 -21.82 90.30
C HIS A 123 3.24 -21.76 89.36
N LYS A 124 3.31 -22.62 88.32
CA LYS A 124 4.36 -22.65 87.29
C LYS A 124 5.78 -22.92 87.81
N ARG A 125 5.94 -23.47 89.02
CA ARG A 125 7.25 -23.79 89.60
C ARG A 125 7.75 -25.16 89.12
N TYR A 126 7.81 -25.34 87.80
CA TYR A 126 7.99 -26.66 87.16
C TYR A 126 9.26 -27.38 87.60
N SER A 127 10.38 -26.69 87.83
CA SER A 127 11.63 -27.29 88.35
C SER A 127 11.48 -27.90 89.75
N GLN A 128 10.73 -27.24 90.63
CA GLN A 128 10.41 -27.75 91.97
C GLN A 128 9.41 -28.91 91.88
N ALA A 129 8.40 -28.79 91.02
CA ALA A 129 7.43 -29.86 90.76
C ALA A 129 8.10 -31.14 90.22
N ILE A 130 9.04 -31.05 89.27
CA ILE A 130 9.81 -32.20 88.74
C ILE A 130 10.50 -32.96 89.87
N HIS A 131 11.15 -32.27 90.81
CA HIS A 131 11.83 -32.91 91.93
C HIS A 131 10.85 -33.68 92.83
N CYS A 132 9.69 -33.09 93.14
CA CYS A 132 8.70 -33.74 93.99
C CYS A 132 7.96 -34.89 93.28
N PHE A 133 7.64 -34.77 91.98
CA PHE A 133 7.09 -35.89 91.19
C PHE A 133 8.11 -37.04 91.00
N LYS A 134 9.41 -36.75 90.81
CA LYS A 134 10.47 -37.77 90.78
C LYS A 134 10.58 -38.52 92.12
N ARG A 135 10.38 -37.83 93.26
CA ARG A 135 10.33 -38.47 94.59
C ARG A 135 9.05 -39.27 94.87
N ALA A 136 8.03 -39.17 94.01
CA ALA A 136 6.78 -39.93 94.08
C ALA A 136 6.68 -41.06 93.03
N ASP A 137 7.74 -41.29 92.24
CA ASP A 137 7.76 -42.14 91.03
C ASP A 137 6.63 -41.86 90.01
N LEU A 138 6.10 -40.62 90.01
CA LEU A 138 5.04 -40.14 89.13
C LEU A 138 5.61 -39.76 87.75
N ARG A 139 6.07 -40.78 87.01
CA ARG A 139 6.86 -40.65 85.76
C ARG A 139 6.14 -39.90 84.63
N ARG A 140 4.81 -39.91 84.61
CA ARG A 140 3.99 -39.20 83.62
C ARG A 140 4.02 -37.69 83.92
N GLU A 141 3.80 -37.34 85.17
CA GLU A 141 3.73 -35.98 85.70
C GLU A 141 5.11 -35.31 85.62
N VAL A 142 6.19 -36.08 85.83
CA VAL A 142 7.58 -35.67 85.56
C VAL A 142 7.75 -35.20 84.11
N LYS A 143 7.39 -36.04 83.13
CA LYS A 143 7.54 -35.69 81.70
C LYS A 143 6.70 -34.47 81.32
N VAL A 144 5.49 -34.35 81.85
CA VAL A 144 4.64 -33.18 81.64
C VAL A 144 5.31 -31.92 82.18
N CYS A 145 5.85 -31.95 83.40
CA CYS A 145 6.57 -30.81 83.96
C CYS A 145 7.85 -30.46 83.19
N GLU A 146 8.58 -31.46 82.69
CA GLU A 146 9.76 -31.25 81.83
C GLU A 146 9.37 -30.59 80.50
N ALA A 147 8.25 -30.98 79.87
CA ALA A 147 7.71 -30.33 78.68
C ALA A 147 7.28 -28.87 78.94
N TYR A 148 6.60 -28.59 80.06
CA TYR A 148 6.26 -27.21 80.45
C TYR A 148 7.51 -26.36 80.74
N LEU A 149 8.51 -26.90 81.42
CA LEU A 149 9.79 -26.22 81.67
C LEU A 149 10.52 -25.89 80.37
N LEU A 150 10.56 -26.81 79.41
CA LEU A 150 11.12 -26.57 78.06
C LEU A 150 10.35 -25.46 77.32
N ARG A 151 9.01 -25.42 77.43
CA ARG A 151 8.18 -24.36 76.83
C ARG A 151 8.41 -22.99 77.48
N GLU A 152 8.69 -22.93 78.78
CA GLU A 152 9.04 -21.66 79.43
C GLU A 152 10.47 -21.21 79.13
N ALA A 153 11.45 -22.12 79.09
CA ALA A 153 12.79 -21.80 78.58
C ALA A 153 12.76 -21.28 77.12
N ALA A 154 11.96 -21.91 76.26
CA ALA A 154 11.74 -21.43 74.90
C ALA A 154 11.05 -20.06 74.86
N ARG A 155 10.07 -19.78 75.75
CA ARG A 155 9.44 -18.46 75.90
C ARG A 155 10.44 -17.38 76.36
N SER A 156 11.32 -17.69 77.31
CA SER A 156 12.37 -16.75 77.77
C SER A 156 13.45 -16.48 76.71
N SER A 157 13.57 -17.33 75.68
CA SER A 157 14.48 -17.08 74.55
C SER A 157 13.91 -16.10 73.49
N VAL A 158 12.60 -15.81 73.53
CA VAL A 158 11.93 -14.94 72.53
C VAL A 158 12.50 -13.53 72.58
N GLY A 159 13.07 -13.06 71.47
CA GLY A 159 13.64 -11.71 71.35
C GLY A 159 15.02 -11.53 72.01
N VAL A 160 15.55 -12.56 72.67
CA VAL A 160 16.88 -12.56 73.31
C VAL A 160 17.86 -13.47 72.57
N ALA A 161 17.38 -14.59 72.01
CA ALA A 161 18.19 -15.53 71.25
C ALA A 161 18.03 -15.33 69.72
N LEU A 162 19.02 -15.78 68.95
CA LEU A 162 18.92 -15.88 67.49
C LEU A 162 17.74 -16.78 67.09
N LEU A 163 17.02 -16.41 66.02
CA LEU A 163 15.77 -17.04 65.59
C LEU A 163 15.86 -18.58 65.49
N ASN A 164 16.95 -19.10 64.92
CA ASN A 164 17.16 -20.54 64.75
C ASN A 164 17.32 -21.28 66.10
N ILE A 165 17.85 -20.63 67.12
CA ILE A 165 18.00 -21.19 68.48
C ILE A 165 16.62 -21.19 69.17
N GLN A 166 15.89 -20.09 69.08
CA GLN A 166 14.50 -19.98 69.56
C GLN A 166 13.59 -21.05 68.90
N GLN A 167 13.68 -21.23 67.58
CA GLN A 167 12.92 -22.24 66.84
C GLN A 167 13.25 -23.68 67.30
N ARG A 168 14.54 -23.99 67.52
CA ARG A 168 14.96 -25.31 68.06
C ARG A 168 14.45 -25.53 69.49
N ALA A 169 14.47 -24.51 70.35
CA ALA A 169 13.92 -24.60 71.70
C ALA A 169 12.41 -24.86 71.69
N PHE A 170 11.65 -24.17 70.84
CA PHE A 170 10.21 -24.44 70.67
C PHE A 170 9.93 -25.80 70.05
N THR A 171 10.77 -26.29 69.13
CA THR A 171 10.66 -27.63 68.53
C THR A 171 10.86 -28.72 69.60
N ALA A 172 11.92 -28.63 70.42
CA ALA A 172 12.18 -29.59 71.49
C ALA A 172 11.05 -29.62 72.55
N ALA A 173 10.50 -28.45 72.89
CA ALA A 173 9.31 -28.37 73.74
C ALA A 173 8.08 -29.01 73.08
N ALA A 174 7.87 -28.81 71.77
CA ALA A 174 6.77 -29.41 71.02
C ALA A 174 6.85 -30.94 70.97
N GLU A 175 8.05 -31.49 70.75
CA GLU A 175 8.31 -32.94 70.72
C GLU A 175 8.05 -33.56 72.10
N ALA A 176 8.54 -32.96 73.19
CA ALA A 176 8.23 -33.40 74.56
C ALA A 176 6.70 -33.38 74.88
N PHE A 177 5.96 -32.39 74.38
CA PHE A 177 4.49 -32.38 74.51
C PHE A 177 3.77 -33.39 73.62
N ALA A 178 4.32 -33.73 72.45
CA ALA A 178 3.75 -34.78 71.59
C ALA A 178 3.86 -36.16 72.26
N ASP A 179 4.99 -36.46 72.91
CA ASP A 179 5.18 -37.68 73.71
C ASP A 179 4.22 -37.75 74.90
N CYS A 180 4.00 -36.62 75.58
CA CYS A 180 3.00 -36.53 76.67
C CYS A 180 1.57 -36.75 76.13
N GLY A 181 1.25 -36.23 74.94
CA GLY A 181 -0.02 -36.48 74.25
C GLY A 181 -0.19 -37.94 73.81
N ALA A 182 0.87 -38.60 73.35
CA ALA A 182 0.83 -40.01 72.97
C ALA A 182 0.45 -40.91 74.15
N ALA A 183 1.01 -40.64 75.33
CA ALA A 183 0.77 -41.36 76.58
C ALA A 183 -0.46 -40.87 77.38
N ALA A 184 -1.34 -40.04 76.79
CA ALA A 184 -2.53 -39.49 77.44
C ALA A 184 -3.84 -39.89 76.74
N THR A 185 -4.92 -39.90 77.53
CA THR A 185 -6.30 -40.23 77.12
C THR A 185 -7.26 -39.08 77.44
N GLY A 186 -8.42 -39.04 76.79
CA GLY A 186 -9.44 -38.01 77.04
C GLY A 186 -8.97 -36.57 76.77
N ASN A 187 -9.50 -35.61 77.54
CA ASN A 187 -9.25 -34.18 77.32
C ASN A 187 -7.77 -33.78 77.49
N GLU A 188 -7.02 -34.47 78.36
CA GLU A 188 -5.58 -34.21 78.55
C GLU A 188 -4.78 -34.47 77.26
N ARG A 189 -5.16 -35.51 76.49
CA ARG A 189 -4.57 -35.84 75.18
C ARG A 189 -4.69 -34.66 74.21
N ARG A 190 -5.91 -34.12 74.06
CA ARG A 190 -6.17 -32.96 73.19
C ARG A 190 -5.38 -31.74 73.65
N GLN A 191 -5.36 -31.47 74.96
CA GLN A 191 -4.68 -30.30 75.52
C GLN A 191 -3.14 -30.36 75.35
N TYR A 192 -2.52 -31.54 75.48
CA TYR A 192 -1.09 -31.72 75.20
C TYR A 192 -0.77 -31.62 73.71
N TYR A 193 -1.58 -32.23 72.82
CA TYR A 193 -1.36 -32.07 71.36
C TYR A 193 -1.59 -30.64 70.87
N ARG A 194 -2.60 -29.92 71.37
CA ARG A 194 -2.80 -28.48 71.10
C ARG A 194 -1.61 -27.65 71.60
N THR A 195 -1.10 -27.95 72.80
CA THR A 195 0.09 -27.31 73.37
C THR A 195 1.39 -27.62 72.59
N SER A 196 1.52 -28.84 72.07
CA SER A 196 2.60 -29.26 71.16
C SER A 196 2.53 -28.48 69.85
N ALA A 197 1.34 -28.41 69.23
CA ALA A 197 1.09 -27.71 67.98
C ALA A 197 1.40 -26.20 68.08
N ASP A 198 0.98 -25.52 69.15
CA ASP A 198 1.36 -24.14 69.45
C ASP A 198 2.88 -23.93 69.48
N CYS A 199 3.63 -24.93 69.96
CA CYS A 199 5.08 -24.89 70.02
C CYS A 199 5.71 -25.18 68.65
N TYR A 200 5.17 -26.12 67.85
CA TYR A 200 5.62 -26.32 66.46
C TYR A 200 5.36 -25.07 65.59
N VAL A 201 4.23 -24.37 65.78
CA VAL A 201 3.96 -23.07 65.14
C VAL A 201 5.04 -22.05 65.49
N ARG A 202 5.41 -21.93 66.77
CA ARG A 202 6.50 -21.04 67.22
C ARG A 202 7.90 -21.52 66.80
N GLY A 203 8.05 -22.81 66.51
CA GLY A 203 9.22 -23.43 65.92
C GLY A 203 9.31 -23.30 64.39
N GLY A 204 8.28 -22.77 63.72
CA GLY A 204 8.22 -22.65 62.26
C GLY A 204 7.94 -23.96 61.52
N GLN A 205 7.58 -25.04 62.21
CA GLN A 205 7.32 -26.36 61.62
C GLN A 205 5.82 -26.57 61.36
N ASP A 206 5.23 -25.72 60.50
CA ASP A 206 3.78 -25.69 60.23
C ASP A 206 3.20 -27.07 59.81
N PHE A 207 3.96 -27.91 59.09
CA PHE A 207 3.52 -29.26 58.72
C PHE A 207 3.34 -30.17 59.95
N LYS A 208 4.35 -30.25 60.84
CA LYS A 208 4.22 -31.00 62.11
C LYS A 208 3.13 -30.42 62.99
N ALA A 209 3.00 -29.08 63.02
CA ALA A 209 1.94 -28.40 63.75
C ALA A 209 0.55 -28.86 63.27
N ALA A 210 0.33 -28.96 61.96
CA ALA A 210 -0.91 -29.45 61.37
C ALA A 210 -1.21 -30.92 61.75
N ASP A 211 -0.20 -31.80 61.65
CA ASP A 211 -0.29 -33.20 62.12
C ASP A 211 -0.66 -33.29 63.62
N THR A 212 -0.17 -32.38 64.46
CA THR A 212 -0.54 -32.32 65.89
C THR A 212 -1.89 -31.67 66.18
N TYR A 213 -2.31 -30.63 65.44
CA TYR A 213 -3.67 -30.09 65.58
C TYR A 213 -4.72 -31.12 65.13
N LEU A 214 -4.43 -31.92 64.11
CA LEU A 214 -5.30 -33.04 63.69
C LEU A 214 -5.44 -34.09 64.81
N LYS A 215 -4.34 -34.44 65.49
CA LYS A 215 -4.33 -35.32 66.68
C LYS A 215 -4.95 -34.70 67.93
N ALA A 216 -5.20 -33.39 67.94
CA ALA A 216 -5.93 -32.67 68.97
C ALA A 216 -7.43 -32.52 68.67
N GLU A 217 -7.89 -32.96 67.49
CA GLU A 217 -9.24 -32.74 66.93
C GLU A 217 -9.54 -31.25 66.63
N GLU A 218 -8.50 -30.43 66.47
CA GLU A 218 -8.57 -29.00 66.14
C GLU A 218 -8.56 -28.80 64.61
N PHE A 219 -9.56 -29.35 63.91
CA PHE A 219 -9.57 -29.50 62.45
C PHE A 219 -9.37 -28.20 61.66
N GLU A 220 -9.95 -27.08 62.11
CA GLU A 220 -9.76 -25.76 61.49
C GLU A 220 -8.30 -25.28 61.57
N LEU A 221 -7.64 -25.48 62.72
CA LEU A 221 -6.23 -25.13 62.91
C LEU A 221 -5.32 -26.06 62.11
N ALA A 222 -5.67 -27.35 62.00
CA ALA A 222 -4.95 -28.32 61.18
C ALA A 222 -4.98 -27.93 59.69
N ALA A 223 -6.17 -27.66 59.12
CA ALA A 223 -6.32 -27.31 57.71
C ALA A 223 -5.59 -26.00 57.35
N ASN A 224 -5.70 -24.96 58.17
CA ASN A 224 -4.97 -23.70 57.99
C ASN A 224 -3.44 -23.89 58.01
N ARG A 225 -2.93 -24.83 58.81
CA ARG A 225 -1.49 -25.12 58.92
C ARG A 225 -0.98 -26.01 57.78
N TYR A 226 -1.77 -26.98 57.30
CA TYR A 226 -1.44 -27.73 56.09
C TYR A 226 -1.32 -26.82 54.86
N ARG A 227 -2.25 -25.87 54.70
CA ARG A 227 -2.15 -24.82 53.67
C ARG A 227 -0.86 -24.01 53.79
N LYS A 228 -0.54 -23.53 55.01
CA LYS A 228 0.67 -22.73 55.26
C LYS A 228 1.97 -23.54 55.06
N ALA A 229 1.91 -24.86 55.13
CA ALA A 229 3.01 -25.77 54.78
C ALA A 229 3.05 -26.16 53.28
N GLY A 230 2.17 -25.60 52.44
CA GLY A 230 2.06 -25.95 51.01
C GLY A 230 1.46 -27.34 50.74
N SER A 231 0.91 -28.00 51.76
CA SER A 231 0.40 -29.38 51.70
C SER A 231 -1.09 -29.42 51.32
N PHE A 232 -1.40 -29.09 50.06
CA PHE A 232 -2.77 -28.93 49.58
C PHE A 232 -3.59 -30.23 49.59
N ASP A 233 -3.00 -31.40 49.32
CA ASP A 233 -3.70 -32.70 49.38
C ASP A 233 -4.31 -32.96 50.77
N ARG A 234 -3.49 -32.84 51.82
CA ARG A 234 -3.95 -33.00 53.21
C ARG A 234 -4.94 -31.91 53.63
N THR A 235 -4.83 -30.71 53.06
CA THR A 235 -5.83 -29.64 53.27
C THR A 235 -7.19 -30.06 52.71
N LEU A 236 -7.24 -30.59 51.48
CA LEU A 236 -8.47 -31.10 50.87
C LEU A 236 -9.08 -32.29 51.63
N HIS A 237 -8.26 -33.24 52.09
CA HIS A 237 -8.74 -34.35 52.92
C HIS A 237 -9.42 -33.85 54.20
N VAL A 238 -8.74 -33.00 55.01
CA VAL A 238 -9.34 -32.46 56.24
C VAL A 238 -10.62 -31.65 55.98
N LEU A 239 -10.69 -30.93 54.86
CA LEU A 239 -11.90 -30.19 54.44
C LEU A 239 -13.05 -31.10 53.97
N THR A 240 -12.74 -32.31 53.49
CA THR A 240 -13.73 -33.29 53.01
C THR A 240 -14.24 -34.14 54.16
N ASP A 241 -13.32 -34.74 54.92
CA ASP A 241 -13.58 -35.71 55.97
C ASP A 241 -14.21 -35.07 57.23
N HIS A 242 -13.96 -33.78 57.48
CA HIS A 242 -14.41 -33.06 58.67
C HIS A 242 -15.26 -31.81 58.36
N ARG A 243 -15.89 -31.75 57.17
CA ARG A 243 -16.68 -30.60 56.68
C ARG A 243 -17.73 -30.08 57.67
N ALA A 244 -18.35 -30.96 58.46
CA ALA A 244 -19.40 -30.60 59.42
C ALA A 244 -18.90 -29.90 60.70
N VAL A 245 -17.59 -29.91 60.97
CA VAL A 245 -16.98 -29.34 62.19
C VAL A 245 -16.25 -28.03 61.92
N ILE A 246 -15.83 -27.79 60.67
CA ILE A 246 -15.07 -26.60 60.26
C ILE A 246 -16.06 -25.46 59.94
N PRO A 247 -15.86 -24.22 60.44
CA PRO A 247 -16.71 -23.08 60.10
C PRO A 247 -16.79 -22.85 58.58
N GLU A 248 -18.00 -22.70 58.05
CA GLU A 248 -18.25 -22.62 56.60
C GLU A 248 -17.45 -21.51 55.90
N LYS A 249 -17.27 -20.36 56.55
CA LYS A 249 -16.42 -19.25 56.06
C LYS A 249 -14.96 -19.64 55.90
N THR A 250 -14.42 -20.43 56.83
CA THR A 250 -13.04 -20.93 56.76
C THR A 250 -12.92 -22.06 55.75
N ALA A 251 -13.92 -22.96 55.69
CA ALA A 251 -13.96 -24.05 54.73
C ALA A 251 -14.02 -23.53 53.27
N THR A 252 -14.95 -22.64 52.95
CA THR A 252 -15.08 -22.02 51.61
C THR A 252 -13.82 -21.27 51.20
N HIS A 253 -13.22 -20.50 52.11
CA HIS A 253 -11.96 -19.81 51.86
C HIS A 253 -10.81 -20.78 51.54
N LEU A 254 -10.62 -21.84 52.33
CA LEU A 254 -9.57 -22.83 52.09
C LEU A 254 -9.82 -23.63 50.79
N TRP A 255 -11.07 -23.95 50.46
CA TRP A 255 -11.47 -24.53 49.18
C TRP A 255 -11.11 -23.63 47.99
N MET A 256 -11.37 -22.33 48.07
CA MET A 256 -10.98 -21.35 47.04
C MET A 256 -9.46 -21.35 46.80
N VAL A 257 -8.65 -21.32 47.87
CA VAL A 257 -7.19 -21.34 47.74
C VAL A 257 -6.69 -22.68 47.17
N CYS A 258 -7.32 -23.81 47.51
CA CYS A 258 -6.99 -25.11 46.91
C CYS A 258 -7.34 -25.15 45.41
N ARG A 259 -8.54 -24.69 45.02
CA ARG A 259 -8.94 -24.58 43.61
C ARG A 259 -7.96 -23.72 42.80
N LEU A 260 -7.58 -22.56 43.33
CA LEU A 260 -6.57 -21.69 42.70
C LEU A 260 -5.18 -22.35 42.57
N HIS A 261 -4.77 -23.18 43.53
CA HIS A 261 -3.47 -23.87 43.46
C HIS A 261 -3.41 -24.89 42.31
N TYR A 262 -4.40 -25.80 42.23
CA TYR A 262 -4.42 -26.83 41.18
C TYR A 262 -4.77 -26.26 39.80
N CYS A 263 -5.74 -25.35 39.70
CA CYS A 263 -6.09 -24.72 38.41
C CYS A 263 -5.01 -23.74 37.92
N GLY A 264 -4.15 -23.23 38.81
CA GLY A 264 -3.00 -22.37 38.47
C GLY A 264 -1.72 -23.13 38.09
N ARG A 265 -1.70 -24.47 38.13
CA ARG A 265 -0.53 -25.30 37.80
C ARG A 265 -0.93 -26.53 36.97
N SER A 266 -0.61 -26.49 35.67
CA SER A 266 -1.14 -27.39 34.63
C SER A 266 -0.92 -28.90 34.80
N ASN A 267 -0.13 -29.35 35.79
CA ASN A 267 0.40 -30.72 35.83
C ASN A 267 -0.07 -31.56 37.02
N ASP A 268 -0.61 -30.95 38.08
CA ASP A 268 -0.92 -31.66 39.33
C ASP A 268 -2.40 -32.08 39.37
N LYS A 269 -2.67 -33.39 39.26
CA LYS A 269 -4.04 -33.94 39.40
C LYS A 269 -4.47 -33.93 40.86
N ALA A 270 -5.50 -33.17 41.19
CA ALA A 270 -6.05 -33.12 42.54
C ALA A 270 -6.60 -34.50 43.00
N PRO A 271 -6.42 -34.89 44.27
CA PRO A 271 -6.84 -36.21 44.79
C PRO A 271 -8.35 -36.36 45.00
N VAL A 272 -9.11 -35.25 44.93
CA VAL A 272 -10.56 -35.17 45.16
C VAL A 272 -11.16 -34.28 44.07
N PRO A 273 -12.36 -34.59 43.50
CA PRO A 273 -13.01 -33.69 42.55
C PRO A 273 -13.20 -32.29 43.14
N LEU A 274 -12.59 -31.29 42.50
CA LEU A 274 -12.56 -29.91 42.99
C LEU A 274 -13.88 -29.16 42.82
N PHE A 275 -14.72 -29.59 41.89
CA PHE A 275 -15.97 -28.96 41.46
C PHE A 275 -17.08 -30.01 41.41
N SER A 276 -18.33 -29.58 41.58
CA SER A 276 -19.52 -30.43 41.57
C SER A 276 -20.08 -30.66 40.15
N SER A 277 -19.80 -29.75 39.22
CA SER A 277 -20.18 -29.86 37.81
C SER A 277 -19.09 -29.29 36.87
N PHE A 278 -19.23 -29.58 35.57
CA PHE A 278 -18.43 -28.98 34.51
C PHE A 278 -18.65 -27.47 34.42
N ASP A 279 -19.89 -27.01 34.57
CA ASP A 279 -20.27 -25.60 34.47
C ASP A 279 -19.69 -24.79 35.65
N GLU A 280 -19.73 -25.34 36.88
CA GLU A 280 -19.08 -24.70 38.05
C GLU A 280 -17.56 -24.55 37.84
N ALA A 281 -16.93 -25.53 37.19
CA ALA A 281 -15.52 -25.45 36.84
C ALA A 281 -15.26 -24.37 35.77
N LEU A 282 -16.12 -24.26 34.74
CA LEU A 282 -16.01 -23.21 33.72
C LEU A 282 -16.23 -21.80 34.28
N GLU A 283 -17.29 -21.57 35.05
CA GLU A 283 -17.58 -20.27 35.68
C GLU A 283 -16.42 -19.83 36.59
N PHE A 284 -15.85 -20.77 37.36
CA PHE A 284 -14.68 -20.49 38.20
C PHE A 284 -13.44 -20.14 37.36
N LEU A 285 -13.12 -20.94 36.33
CA LEU A 285 -11.95 -20.70 35.49
C LEU A 285 -12.06 -19.37 34.73
N GLU A 286 -13.27 -18.94 34.35
CA GLU A 286 -13.54 -17.64 33.73
C GLU A 286 -13.47 -16.46 34.73
N GLU A 287 -14.04 -16.58 35.94
CA GLU A 287 -13.88 -15.53 36.95
C GLU A 287 -12.41 -15.31 37.33
N TYR A 288 -11.60 -16.37 37.32
CA TYR A 288 -10.17 -16.32 37.64
C TYR A 288 -9.21 -16.18 36.43
N ASP A 289 -9.70 -15.97 35.19
CA ASP A 289 -8.91 -15.91 33.92
C ASP A 289 -7.83 -17.02 33.83
N LEU A 290 -8.17 -18.23 34.28
CA LEU A 290 -7.26 -19.39 34.30
C LEU A 290 -7.29 -20.09 32.93
N ASP A 291 -7.05 -19.31 31.87
CA ASP A 291 -7.37 -19.66 30.49
C ASP A 291 -6.64 -20.91 29.99
N CYS A 292 -5.41 -21.17 30.46
CA CYS A 292 -4.69 -22.41 30.13
C CYS A 292 -5.36 -23.67 30.72
N ALA A 293 -5.96 -23.57 31.92
CA ALA A 293 -6.75 -24.64 32.52
C ALA A 293 -8.15 -24.73 31.89
N ARG A 294 -8.75 -23.59 31.50
CA ARG A 294 -10.01 -23.52 30.73
C ARG A 294 -9.88 -24.23 29.40
N VAL A 295 -8.82 -23.96 28.64
CA VAL A 295 -8.46 -24.65 27.39
C VAL A 295 -8.29 -26.15 27.63
N SER A 296 -7.51 -26.55 28.64
CA SER A 296 -7.27 -27.97 28.96
C SER A 296 -8.57 -28.71 29.31
N LEU A 297 -9.48 -28.07 30.04
CA LEU A 297 -10.78 -28.62 30.39
C LEU A 297 -11.68 -28.77 29.15
N LEU A 298 -11.76 -27.75 28.30
CA LEU A 298 -12.57 -27.77 27.07
C LEU A 298 -12.03 -28.78 26.03
N GLU A 299 -10.72 -28.88 25.84
CA GLU A 299 -10.11 -29.92 24.98
C GLU A 299 -10.46 -31.33 25.45
N SER A 300 -10.48 -31.58 26.76
CA SER A 300 -10.86 -32.89 27.31
C SER A 300 -12.35 -33.24 27.06
N HIS A 301 -13.19 -32.24 26.83
CA HIS A 301 -14.61 -32.38 26.45
C HIS A 301 -14.83 -32.27 24.93
N SER A 302 -13.77 -32.17 24.13
CA SER A 302 -13.80 -31.97 22.66
C SER A 302 -14.49 -30.67 22.19
N MET A 303 -14.55 -29.65 23.06
CA MET A 303 -15.12 -28.33 22.77
C MET A 303 -14.07 -27.41 22.12
N TYR A 304 -13.71 -27.75 20.88
CA TYR A 304 -12.56 -27.16 20.18
C TYR A 304 -12.81 -25.74 19.63
N TYR A 305 -14.07 -25.35 19.38
CA TYR A 305 -14.40 -23.99 18.93
C TYR A 305 -14.14 -22.97 20.04
N GLU A 306 -14.57 -23.29 21.26
CA GLU A 306 -14.40 -22.50 22.46
C GLU A 306 -12.93 -22.38 22.87
N VAL A 307 -12.17 -23.47 22.74
CA VAL A 307 -10.69 -23.47 22.88
C VAL A 307 -10.04 -22.49 21.91
N ALA A 308 -10.48 -22.49 20.66
CA ALA A 308 -9.91 -21.64 19.63
C ALA A 308 -10.20 -20.15 19.88
N GLU A 309 -11.43 -19.78 20.24
CA GLU A 309 -11.77 -18.39 20.62
C GLU A 309 -10.99 -17.92 21.87
N ILE A 310 -10.75 -18.77 22.86
CA ILE A 310 -9.86 -18.43 24.01
C ILE A 310 -8.44 -18.14 23.52
N HIS A 311 -7.91 -18.94 22.60
CA HIS A 311 -6.59 -18.67 21.99
C HIS A 311 -6.58 -17.37 21.16
N LEU A 312 -7.68 -16.99 20.49
CA LEU A 312 -7.80 -15.68 19.85
C LEU A 312 -7.75 -14.53 20.86
N LEU A 313 -8.47 -14.65 21.99
CA LEU A 313 -8.49 -13.63 23.07
C LEU A 313 -7.11 -13.44 23.71
N GLU A 314 -6.29 -14.50 23.79
CA GLU A 314 -4.89 -14.41 24.24
C GLU A 314 -3.89 -14.02 23.12
N ASN A 315 -4.37 -13.64 21.93
CA ASN A 315 -3.54 -13.29 20.76
C ASN A 315 -2.58 -14.42 20.34
N ARG A 316 -3.06 -15.67 20.38
CA ARG A 316 -2.39 -16.92 19.97
C ARG A 316 -3.07 -17.54 18.73
N PRO A 317 -2.99 -16.89 17.54
CA PRO A 317 -3.80 -17.25 16.38
C PRO A 317 -3.40 -18.58 15.71
N MET A 318 -2.15 -19.03 15.85
CA MET A 318 -1.72 -20.31 15.24
C MET A 318 -2.29 -21.50 16.00
N GLU A 319 -2.33 -21.40 17.32
CA GLU A 319 -2.95 -22.35 18.23
C GLU A 319 -4.48 -22.35 18.07
N ALA A 320 -5.10 -21.18 17.87
CA ALA A 320 -6.51 -21.07 17.51
C ALA A 320 -6.85 -21.78 16.19
N VAL A 321 -6.09 -21.52 15.11
CA VAL A 321 -6.27 -22.21 13.82
C VAL A 321 -6.07 -23.72 13.97
N GLN A 322 -5.10 -24.17 14.76
CA GLN A 322 -4.92 -25.61 15.05
C GLN A 322 -6.12 -26.21 15.81
N ALA A 323 -6.70 -25.49 16.77
CA ALA A 323 -7.89 -25.95 17.49
C ALA A 323 -9.12 -26.02 16.57
N PHE A 324 -9.39 -24.98 15.77
CA PHE A 324 -10.46 -25.03 14.76
C PHE A 324 -10.28 -26.18 13.76
N LEU A 325 -9.04 -26.49 13.32
CA LEU A 325 -8.76 -27.62 12.42
C LEU A 325 -8.94 -29.01 13.06
N LYS A 326 -8.95 -29.12 14.41
CA LYS A 326 -9.35 -30.37 15.10
C LYS A 326 -10.85 -30.60 15.00
N ASP A 327 -11.65 -29.53 14.94
CA ASP A 327 -13.10 -29.60 14.82
C ASP A 327 -13.55 -29.98 13.40
N LYS A 328 -13.70 -31.28 13.20
CA LYS A 328 -14.23 -31.85 11.94
C LYS A 328 -15.76 -31.88 11.89
N ARG A 329 -16.46 -31.39 12.92
CA ARG A 329 -17.93 -31.46 13.04
C ARG A 329 -18.61 -30.16 12.64
N ASN A 330 -18.10 -29.02 13.11
CA ASN A 330 -18.63 -27.72 12.72
C ASN A 330 -18.09 -27.29 11.35
N ILE A 331 -18.94 -26.65 10.53
CA ILE A 331 -18.53 -26.04 9.26
C ILE A 331 -17.93 -24.65 9.53
N ASP A 332 -18.49 -23.91 10.49
CA ASP A 332 -18.07 -22.54 10.80
C ASP A 332 -16.64 -22.49 11.35
N SER A 333 -16.20 -23.54 12.06
CA SER A 333 -14.79 -23.72 12.48
C SER A 333 -13.81 -23.63 11.31
N PHE A 334 -14.15 -24.17 10.13
CA PHE A 334 -13.27 -24.07 8.94
C PHE A 334 -13.25 -22.66 8.33
N ALA A 335 -14.38 -21.94 8.33
CA ALA A 335 -14.43 -20.55 7.89
C ALA A 335 -13.65 -19.65 8.87
N ARG A 336 -13.89 -19.81 10.17
CA ARG A 336 -13.23 -19.06 11.24
C ARG A 336 -11.71 -19.29 11.28
N ALA A 337 -11.25 -20.52 10.99
CA ALA A 337 -9.85 -20.83 10.79
C ALA A 337 -9.25 -20.09 9.59
N ALA A 338 -9.96 -20.06 8.45
CA ALA A 338 -9.51 -19.38 7.24
C ALA A 338 -9.43 -17.85 7.44
N ASP A 339 -10.43 -17.25 8.09
CA ASP A 339 -10.45 -15.81 8.42
C ASP A 339 -9.33 -15.42 9.37
N THR A 340 -9.13 -16.20 10.46
CA THR A 340 -8.03 -16.01 11.41
C THR A 340 -6.67 -16.06 10.71
N LEU A 341 -6.49 -17.05 9.83
CA LEU A 341 -5.25 -17.25 9.09
C LEU A 341 -5.02 -16.14 8.06
N LEU A 342 -6.08 -15.65 7.39
CA LEU A 342 -6.02 -14.50 6.49
C LEU A 342 -5.67 -13.21 7.22
N GLU A 343 -6.30 -12.91 8.36
CA GLU A 343 -5.96 -11.72 9.14
C GLU A 343 -4.50 -11.78 9.64
N PHE A 344 -4.04 -12.95 10.08
CA PHE A 344 -2.64 -13.16 10.44
C PHE A 344 -1.69 -12.94 9.25
N MET A 345 -2.02 -13.47 8.06
CA MET A 345 -1.20 -13.29 6.86
C MET A 345 -1.19 -11.82 6.39
N TRP A 346 -2.32 -11.10 6.40
CA TRP A 346 -2.36 -9.66 6.14
C TRP A 346 -1.50 -8.84 7.12
N ARG A 347 -1.45 -9.24 8.40
CA ARG A 347 -0.62 -8.57 9.43
C ARG A 347 0.89 -8.86 9.32
N LYS A 348 1.29 -9.96 8.66
CA LYS A 348 2.70 -10.43 8.61
C LYS A 348 3.34 -10.38 7.21
N CYS A 349 2.51 -10.40 6.17
CA CYS A 349 2.91 -10.40 4.76
C CYS A 349 2.27 -9.20 4.03
N SER A 350 2.17 -8.05 4.70
CA SER A 350 1.62 -6.82 4.10
C SER A 350 2.46 -6.28 2.95
N PHE A 351 1.92 -5.26 2.28
CA PHE A 351 2.50 -4.65 1.09
C PHE A 351 4.02 -4.45 1.21
N ARG A 352 4.76 -4.92 0.20
CA ARG A 352 6.23 -4.90 0.08
C ARG A 352 7.05 -5.68 1.12
N ILE A 353 6.45 -6.46 2.02
CA ILE A 353 7.22 -7.41 2.84
C ILE A 353 7.69 -8.57 1.95
N THR A 354 9.00 -8.65 1.68
CA THR A 354 9.55 -9.73 0.83
C THR A 354 9.38 -11.10 1.50
N PRO A 355 9.21 -12.20 0.74
CA PRO A 355 9.10 -13.55 1.31
C PRO A 355 10.28 -13.91 2.22
N LYS A 356 11.50 -13.48 1.88
CA LYS A 356 12.70 -13.69 2.70
C LYS A 356 12.63 -13.00 4.08
N ALA A 357 12.00 -11.83 4.16
CA ALA A 357 11.75 -11.16 5.43
C ALA A 357 10.63 -11.85 6.23
N ALA A 358 9.54 -12.25 5.56
CA ALA A 358 8.43 -12.97 6.20
C ALA A 358 8.87 -14.34 6.77
N PHE A 359 9.69 -15.10 6.05
CA PHE A 359 10.18 -16.42 6.46
C PHE A 359 11.15 -16.42 7.66
N ALA A 360 11.75 -15.26 7.99
CA ALA A 360 12.56 -15.12 9.19
C ALA A 360 11.72 -15.41 10.45
N ASP A 361 10.43 -15.05 10.43
CA ASP A 361 9.48 -15.38 11.48
C ASP A 361 9.05 -16.86 11.38
N ALA A 362 9.21 -17.61 12.47
CA ALA A 362 8.79 -19.01 12.54
C ALA A 362 7.26 -19.17 12.46
N SER A 363 6.50 -18.17 12.91
CA SER A 363 5.03 -18.21 12.89
C SER A 363 4.45 -18.12 11.47
N VAL A 364 5.13 -17.44 10.53
CA VAL A 364 4.73 -17.44 9.10
C VAL A 364 4.95 -18.82 8.47
N ARG A 365 6.03 -19.52 8.83
CA ARG A 365 6.26 -20.92 8.38
C ARG A 365 5.18 -21.87 8.91
N GLN A 366 4.75 -21.68 10.16
CA GLN A 366 3.63 -22.42 10.74
C GLN A 366 2.30 -22.08 10.04
N ALA A 367 2.04 -20.81 9.73
CA ALA A 367 0.84 -20.37 9.01
C ALA A 367 0.70 -21.02 7.62
N ILE A 368 1.78 -21.10 6.82
CA ILE A 368 1.75 -21.78 5.52
C ILE A 368 1.44 -23.28 5.70
N ALA A 369 2.07 -23.94 6.66
CA ALA A 369 1.84 -25.36 6.95
C ALA A 369 0.41 -25.65 7.43
N LEU A 370 -0.29 -24.67 8.00
CA LEU A 370 -1.72 -24.73 8.35
C LEU A 370 -2.62 -24.39 7.15
N ALA A 371 -2.21 -23.46 6.28
CA ALA A 371 -2.90 -23.15 5.03
C ALA A 371 -2.97 -24.39 4.11
N ASP A 372 -1.89 -25.17 4.04
CA ASP A 372 -1.82 -26.41 3.27
C ASP A 372 -2.70 -27.54 3.84
N GLN A 373 -3.22 -27.41 5.07
CA GLN A 373 -4.15 -28.35 5.70
C GLN A 373 -5.62 -27.95 5.51
N LEU A 374 -5.92 -26.73 5.02
CA LEU A 374 -7.29 -26.27 4.80
C LEU A 374 -7.95 -27.00 3.62
N GLN A 375 -9.22 -27.38 3.80
CA GLN A 375 -10.00 -28.04 2.75
C GLN A 375 -10.53 -27.02 1.74
N MET A 376 -9.65 -26.52 0.86
CA MET A 376 -9.90 -25.44 -0.12
C MET A 376 -11.15 -25.60 -1.00
N LYS A 377 -11.74 -26.80 -1.09
CA LYS A 377 -13.01 -27.05 -1.79
C LYS A 377 -14.27 -26.65 -0.99
N LYS A 378 -14.15 -26.36 0.30
CA LYS A 378 -15.25 -25.97 1.21
C LYS A 378 -15.31 -24.47 1.51
N LEU A 379 -14.28 -23.71 1.16
CA LEU A 379 -14.20 -22.28 1.39
C LEU A 379 -14.89 -21.50 0.26
N GLU A 380 -15.37 -20.29 0.57
CA GLU A 380 -15.85 -19.33 -0.43
C GLU A 380 -14.74 -19.05 -1.48
N PRO A 381 -15.07 -18.90 -2.78
CA PRO A 381 -14.08 -18.59 -3.83
C PRO A 381 -13.18 -17.39 -3.51
N THR A 382 -13.71 -16.35 -2.87
CA THR A 382 -12.97 -15.15 -2.45
C THR A 382 -11.89 -15.48 -1.41
N THR A 383 -12.29 -16.03 -0.26
CA THR A 383 -11.43 -16.50 0.85
C THR A 383 -10.40 -17.51 0.36
N ARG A 384 -10.80 -18.47 -0.48
CA ARG A 384 -9.89 -19.43 -1.13
C ARG A 384 -8.83 -18.72 -1.97
N ASN A 385 -9.22 -17.77 -2.82
CA ASN A 385 -8.28 -17.05 -3.69
C ASN A 385 -7.32 -16.17 -2.89
N LEU A 386 -7.78 -15.57 -1.79
CA LEU A 386 -6.92 -14.80 -0.88
C LEU A 386 -5.86 -15.69 -0.19
N ILE A 387 -6.20 -16.91 0.21
CA ILE A 387 -5.21 -17.87 0.75
C ILE A 387 -4.23 -18.32 -0.35
N LEU A 388 -4.73 -18.62 -1.55
CA LEU A 388 -3.87 -18.96 -2.71
C LEU A 388 -2.91 -17.84 -3.08
N MET A 389 -3.32 -16.57 -2.95
CA MET A 389 -2.46 -15.40 -3.13
C MET A 389 -1.28 -15.44 -2.16
N PHE A 390 -1.52 -15.54 -0.85
CA PHE A 390 -0.44 -15.59 0.14
C PHE A 390 0.47 -16.81 -0.04
N GLN A 391 -0.10 -17.99 -0.33
CA GLN A 391 0.68 -19.18 -0.68
C GLN A 391 1.56 -18.96 -1.92
N SER A 392 1.08 -18.23 -2.94
CA SER A 392 1.83 -17.94 -4.17
C SER A 392 2.92 -16.89 -3.96
N ILE A 393 2.65 -15.83 -3.18
CA ILE A 393 3.65 -14.83 -2.74
C ILE A 393 4.79 -15.52 -2.01
N LEU A 394 4.46 -16.34 -1.01
CA LEU A 394 5.44 -17.00 -0.14
C LEU A 394 6.19 -18.15 -0.85
N ARG A 395 5.69 -18.65 -1.99
CA ARG A 395 6.38 -19.64 -2.85
C ARG A 395 7.13 -19.02 -4.03
N GLU A 396 7.08 -17.70 -4.20
CA GLU A 396 7.57 -16.98 -5.39
C GLU A 396 6.97 -17.51 -6.73
N ASP A 397 5.70 -17.95 -6.74
CA ASP A 397 4.99 -18.38 -7.96
C ASP A 397 4.37 -17.16 -8.70
N HIS A 398 5.11 -16.65 -9.67
CA HIS A 398 4.74 -15.44 -10.42
C HIS A 398 3.56 -15.69 -11.39
N GLU A 399 3.41 -16.91 -11.91
CA GLU A 399 2.36 -17.25 -12.88
C GLU A 399 0.99 -17.40 -12.22
N SER A 400 0.94 -18.00 -11.03
CA SER A 400 -0.28 -18.01 -10.21
C SER A 400 -0.66 -16.60 -9.75
N LEU A 401 0.32 -15.75 -9.41
CA LEU A 401 0.05 -14.34 -9.05
C LEU A 401 -0.53 -13.52 -10.20
N LYS A 402 -0.01 -13.65 -11.43
CA LYS A 402 -0.58 -12.96 -12.61
C LYS A 402 -2.05 -13.36 -12.84
N LYS A 403 -2.37 -14.64 -12.68
CA LYS A 403 -3.75 -15.17 -12.85
C LYS A 403 -4.68 -14.69 -11.74
N LEU A 404 -4.26 -14.79 -10.48
CA LEU A 404 -5.04 -14.31 -9.33
C LEU A 404 -5.28 -12.80 -9.39
N ALA A 405 -4.29 -11.99 -9.82
CA ALA A 405 -4.46 -10.55 -9.99
C ALA A 405 -5.60 -10.20 -10.95
N LEU A 406 -5.67 -10.87 -12.10
CA LEU A 406 -6.74 -10.67 -13.09
C LEU A 406 -8.10 -11.10 -12.53
N THR A 407 -8.18 -12.26 -11.87
CA THR A 407 -9.42 -12.72 -11.21
C THR A 407 -9.89 -11.73 -10.13
N PHE A 408 -8.99 -11.20 -9.30
CA PHE A 408 -9.36 -10.19 -8.30
C PHE A 408 -9.83 -8.88 -8.94
N GLN A 409 -9.24 -8.47 -10.07
CA GLN A 409 -9.69 -7.29 -10.81
C GLN A 409 -11.10 -7.46 -11.38
N GLU A 410 -11.41 -8.63 -11.97
CA GLU A 410 -12.75 -8.97 -12.47
C GLU A 410 -13.82 -8.92 -11.37
N HIS A 411 -13.45 -9.31 -10.14
CA HIS A 411 -14.33 -9.31 -8.97
C HIS A 411 -14.28 -8.02 -8.14
N GLY A 412 -13.56 -6.98 -8.59
CA GLY A 412 -13.47 -5.68 -7.90
C GLY A 412 -12.63 -5.66 -6.61
N HIS A 413 -11.86 -6.71 -6.32
CA HIS A 413 -10.96 -6.79 -5.15
C HIS A 413 -9.61 -6.08 -5.43
N HIS A 414 -9.67 -4.77 -5.67
CA HIS A 414 -8.56 -3.92 -6.10
C HIS A 414 -7.29 -4.02 -5.23
N THR A 415 -7.43 -4.17 -3.90
CA THR A 415 -6.31 -4.29 -2.95
C THR A 415 -5.56 -5.62 -3.06
N ALA A 416 -6.29 -6.74 -3.25
CA ALA A 416 -5.69 -8.06 -3.47
C ALA A 416 -5.02 -8.15 -4.84
N ALA A 417 -5.63 -7.57 -5.88
CA ALA A 417 -5.01 -7.42 -7.19
C ALA A 417 -3.70 -6.59 -7.12
N LEU A 418 -3.72 -5.46 -6.41
CA LEU A 418 -2.53 -4.62 -6.19
C LEU A 418 -1.42 -5.37 -5.45
N HIS A 419 -1.77 -6.15 -4.43
CA HIS A 419 -0.80 -6.94 -3.67
C HIS A 419 -0.16 -8.05 -4.53
N CYS A 420 -0.95 -8.78 -5.32
CA CYS A 420 -0.44 -9.75 -6.30
C CYS A 420 0.54 -9.10 -7.29
N LEU A 421 0.20 -7.92 -7.81
CA LEU A 421 0.97 -7.25 -8.86
C LEU A 421 2.23 -6.55 -8.33
N ASP A 422 2.25 -5.99 -7.11
CA ASP A 422 3.48 -5.47 -6.50
C ASP A 422 4.50 -6.60 -6.26
N HIS A 423 4.04 -7.79 -5.84
CA HIS A 423 4.91 -8.97 -5.74
C HIS A 423 5.38 -9.48 -7.11
N PHE A 424 4.49 -9.56 -8.11
CA PHE A 424 4.86 -9.93 -9.49
C PHE A 424 5.91 -8.98 -10.08
N PHE A 425 5.73 -7.65 -9.92
CA PHE A 425 6.65 -6.63 -10.41
C PHE A 425 7.77 -6.29 -9.40
N THR A 426 7.93 -7.01 -8.29
CA THR A 426 8.99 -6.74 -7.29
C THR A 426 10.37 -6.87 -7.96
N ARG A 427 10.60 -7.98 -8.67
CA ARG A 427 11.73 -8.14 -9.60
C ARG A 427 11.25 -7.73 -10.99
N LEU A 428 11.84 -6.69 -11.57
CA LEU A 428 11.55 -6.30 -12.95
C LEU A 428 12.16 -7.34 -13.90
N THR A 429 11.34 -7.91 -14.79
CA THR A 429 11.81 -8.79 -15.87
C THR A 429 12.63 -7.99 -16.86
N ASN A 430 13.73 -8.56 -17.36
CA ASN A 430 14.48 -7.95 -18.46
C ASN A 430 13.62 -7.97 -19.74
N ILE A 431 13.11 -6.80 -20.15
CA ILE A 431 12.21 -6.65 -21.31
C ILE A 431 12.94 -6.51 -22.65
N ARG A 432 14.29 -6.47 -22.67
CA ARG A 432 15.07 -6.36 -23.92
C ARG A 432 14.89 -7.48 -24.96
N PRO A 433 14.61 -8.76 -24.60
CA PRO A 433 14.38 -9.82 -25.58
C PRO A 433 12.89 -9.94 -25.99
N PHE A 434 11.98 -9.12 -25.43
CA PHE A 434 10.54 -9.25 -25.67
C PHE A 434 10.17 -8.92 -27.11
N GLN A 435 9.35 -9.78 -27.71
CA GLN A 435 8.65 -9.53 -28.96
C GLN A 435 7.44 -8.61 -28.72
N LEU A 436 6.88 -8.07 -29.81
CA LEU A 436 5.77 -7.12 -29.75
C LEU A 436 4.55 -7.59 -28.92
N HIS A 437 4.17 -8.86 -29.04
CA HIS A 437 3.04 -9.42 -28.30
C HIS A 437 3.32 -9.61 -26.80
N GLU A 438 4.56 -9.95 -26.44
CA GLU A 438 5.02 -10.08 -25.05
C GLU A 438 5.06 -8.70 -24.39
N MET A 439 5.60 -7.69 -25.09
CA MET A 439 5.62 -6.30 -24.65
C MET A 439 4.21 -5.76 -24.43
N ALA A 440 3.27 -5.99 -25.35
CA ALA A 440 1.88 -5.53 -25.21
C ALA A 440 1.18 -6.15 -23.98
N SER A 441 1.33 -7.45 -23.73
CA SER A 441 0.75 -8.10 -22.53
C SER A 441 1.43 -7.64 -21.24
N PHE A 442 2.75 -7.40 -21.27
CA PHE A 442 3.50 -6.86 -20.15
C PHE A 442 3.06 -5.45 -19.79
N LEU A 443 2.99 -4.54 -20.77
CA LEU A 443 2.56 -3.15 -20.56
C LEU A 443 1.09 -3.07 -20.13
N GLU A 444 0.20 -3.93 -20.63
CA GLU A 444 -1.19 -4.00 -20.15
C GLU A 444 -1.28 -4.44 -18.68
N THR A 445 -0.50 -5.47 -18.30
CA THR A 445 -0.41 -5.94 -16.89
C THR A 445 0.18 -4.83 -15.99
N PHE A 446 1.17 -4.09 -16.48
CA PHE A 446 1.82 -3.00 -15.75
C PHE A 446 0.95 -1.75 -15.65
N HIS A 447 0.21 -1.39 -16.70
CA HIS A 447 -0.77 -0.31 -16.69
C HIS A 447 -1.88 -0.56 -15.65
N THR A 448 -2.35 -1.81 -15.53
CA THR A 448 -3.27 -2.21 -14.46
C THR A 448 -2.65 -1.99 -13.07
N TYR A 449 -1.43 -2.45 -12.82
CA TYR A 449 -0.70 -2.25 -11.56
C TYR A 449 -0.53 -0.76 -11.22
N VAL A 450 -0.09 0.05 -12.19
CA VAL A 450 0.10 1.50 -12.06
C VAL A 450 -1.23 2.23 -11.82
N ARG A 451 -2.33 1.81 -12.47
CA ARG A 451 -3.67 2.36 -12.22
C ARG A 451 -4.14 2.09 -10.79
N LEU A 452 -3.90 0.89 -10.26
CA LEU A 452 -4.23 0.52 -8.87
C LEU A 452 -3.40 1.31 -7.85
N LEU A 453 -2.10 1.49 -8.09
CA LEU A 453 -1.25 2.40 -7.30
C LEU A 453 -1.78 3.83 -7.35
N TYR A 454 -2.07 4.35 -8.54
CA TYR A 454 -2.58 5.71 -8.74
C TYR A 454 -3.88 5.92 -7.94
N GLN A 455 -4.88 5.05 -8.15
CA GLN A 455 -6.18 5.10 -7.46
C GLN A 455 -6.03 5.11 -5.94
N THR A 456 -5.16 4.26 -5.39
CA THR A 456 -4.91 4.17 -3.94
C THR A 456 -4.14 5.40 -3.41
N SER A 457 -3.40 6.11 -4.27
CA SER A 457 -2.66 7.34 -3.93
C SER A 457 -3.45 8.65 -4.09
N THR A 458 -4.66 8.57 -4.63
CA THR A 458 -5.59 9.70 -4.84
C THR A 458 -6.89 9.55 -4.08
N PHE A 459 -7.06 8.49 -3.29
CA PHE A 459 -8.32 8.21 -2.60
C PHE A 459 -8.54 9.15 -1.40
N PRO A 460 -9.71 9.78 -1.20
CA PRO A 460 -9.86 10.84 -0.18
C PRO A 460 -9.67 10.40 1.29
N ASP A 461 -10.14 9.21 1.67
CA ASP A 461 -9.92 8.65 3.01
C ASP A 461 -9.66 7.13 2.94
N PRO A 462 -8.40 6.69 2.71
CA PRO A 462 -8.02 5.27 2.70
C PRO A 462 -8.15 4.59 4.07
N LEU A 463 -8.60 5.32 5.10
CA LEU A 463 -8.86 4.84 6.46
C LEU A 463 -10.37 4.92 6.82
N GLY A 464 -11.23 5.03 5.80
CA GLY A 464 -12.67 4.97 5.93
C GLY A 464 -13.19 3.63 6.50
N ARG A 465 -14.42 3.64 7.04
CA ARG A 465 -15.07 2.43 7.58
C ARG A 465 -15.60 1.47 6.49
N ARG A 466 -15.56 1.86 5.20
CA ARG A 466 -15.88 0.96 4.08
C ARG A 466 -14.63 0.27 3.54
N GLU A 467 -13.50 0.98 3.46
CA GLU A 467 -12.24 0.54 2.85
C GLU A 467 -11.30 -0.17 3.84
N CYS A 468 -11.82 -1.05 4.70
CA CYS A 468 -11.04 -1.84 5.65
C CYS A 468 -9.89 -2.63 4.99
N ASP A 469 -10.00 -2.96 3.70
CA ASP A 469 -8.97 -3.68 2.95
C ASP A 469 -7.72 -2.86 2.66
N VAL A 470 -7.78 -1.53 2.64
CA VAL A 470 -6.58 -0.68 2.53
C VAL A 470 -5.83 -0.64 3.86
N GLN A 471 -6.56 -0.62 5.00
CA GLN A 471 -5.97 -0.77 6.34
C GLN A 471 -5.26 -2.12 6.47
N ARG A 472 -5.90 -3.21 6.01
CA ARG A 472 -5.32 -4.57 5.96
C ARG A 472 -4.06 -4.63 5.09
N LEU A 473 -4.10 -4.08 3.88
CA LEU A 473 -3.00 -4.07 2.92
C LEU A 473 -1.69 -3.49 3.50
N PHE A 474 -1.81 -2.45 4.32
CA PHE A 474 -0.67 -1.78 4.97
C PHE A 474 -0.45 -2.17 6.45
N SER A 475 -1.21 -3.15 6.98
CA SER A 475 -1.22 -3.55 8.40
C SER A 475 -1.45 -2.39 9.39
N ILE A 476 -2.23 -1.38 9.01
CA ILE A 476 -2.56 -0.25 9.89
C ILE A 476 -3.62 -0.70 10.88
N LEU A 477 -3.37 -0.49 12.17
CA LEU A 477 -4.28 -0.87 13.25
C LEU A 477 -4.93 0.38 13.88
N PRO A 478 -6.27 0.48 13.98
CA PRO A 478 -6.91 1.59 14.68
C PRO A 478 -6.62 1.52 16.18
N LEU A 479 -6.37 2.68 16.79
CA LEU A 479 -6.29 2.87 18.24
C LEU A 479 -7.59 3.51 18.75
N SER A 480 -7.65 3.81 20.05
CA SER A 480 -8.73 4.59 20.65
C SER A 480 -8.73 6.04 20.12
N GLY A 481 -9.81 6.46 19.44
CA GLY A 481 -9.97 7.81 18.89
C GLY A 481 -9.84 7.85 17.36
N ASP A 482 -9.26 8.92 16.82
CA ASP A 482 -8.96 9.08 15.39
C ASP A 482 -7.44 8.89 15.11
N GLU A 483 -6.84 7.97 15.85
CA GLU A 483 -5.41 7.66 15.84
C GLU A 483 -5.17 6.21 15.42
N PHE A 484 -4.05 5.99 14.74
CA PHE A 484 -3.69 4.72 14.11
C PHE A 484 -2.26 4.33 14.46
N LEU A 485 -2.03 3.03 14.67
CA LEU A 485 -0.73 2.41 14.85
C LEU A 485 -0.23 1.86 13.51
N ILE A 486 1.01 2.19 13.19
CA ILE A 486 1.81 1.66 12.08
C ILE A 486 2.86 0.72 12.71
N PRO A 487 2.69 -0.61 12.65
CA PRO A 487 3.59 -1.55 13.29
C PRO A 487 5.01 -1.52 12.75
N GLY A 488 5.99 -1.81 13.62
CA GLY A 488 7.38 -2.02 13.21
C GLY A 488 7.54 -3.14 12.17
N GLY A 489 8.42 -2.93 11.19
CA GLY A 489 8.68 -3.90 10.10
C GLY A 489 7.67 -3.88 8.94
N THR A 490 6.73 -2.93 8.93
CA THR A 490 5.83 -2.67 7.79
C THR A 490 6.46 -1.72 6.77
N PHE A 491 5.98 -1.75 5.52
CA PHE A 491 6.43 -0.82 4.47
C PHE A 491 6.26 0.67 4.84
N LEU A 492 5.18 1.03 5.56
CA LEU A 492 4.96 2.42 5.99
C LEU A 492 5.92 2.83 7.12
N HIS A 493 6.25 1.93 8.04
CA HIS A 493 7.29 2.17 9.06
C HIS A 493 8.65 2.41 8.38
N ASP A 494 9.02 1.56 7.42
CA ASP A 494 10.23 1.74 6.62
C ASP A 494 10.22 3.06 5.83
N SER A 495 9.09 3.42 5.21
CA SER A 495 8.92 4.67 4.47
C SER A 495 9.27 5.88 5.32
N VAL A 496 8.71 6.00 6.54
CA VAL A 496 9.03 7.06 7.52
C VAL A 496 10.54 7.22 7.72
N THR A 497 11.24 6.11 7.97
CA THR A 497 12.68 6.14 8.24
C THR A 497 13.52 6.56 7.04
N ARG A 498 13.11 6.18 5.82
CA ARG A 498 13.85 6.47 4.57
C ARG A 498 13.59 7.87 4.04
N THR A 499 12.35 8.36 4.11
CA THR A 499 11.95 9.66 3.52
C THR A 499 11.93 10.82 4.53
N GLN A 500 12.38 10.59 5.76
CA GLN A 500 12.41 11.59 6.86
C GLN A 500 11.02 12.16 7.21
N ASN A 501 9.94 11.41 6.94
CA ASN A 501 8.55 11.79 7.24
C ASN A 501 8.21 11.72 8.75
N ASN A 502 9.21 11.85 9.61
CA ASN A 502 9.12 11.83 11.08
C ASN A 502 8.13 12.88 11.64
N HIS A 503 7.88 13.97 10.90
CA HIS A 503 6.94 15.02 11.29
C HIS A 503 5.46 14.61 11.22
N LEU A 504 5.14 13.49 10.53
CA LEU A 504 3.78 12.94 10.46
C LEU A 504 3.46 12.01 11.63
N VAL A 505 4.46 11.52 12.35
CA VAL A 505 4.32 10.41 13.31
C VAL A 505 4.84 10.74 14.71
N SER A 506 4.38 9.97 15.69
CA SER A 506 4.87 9.94 17.06
C SER A 506 5.33 8.54 17.44
N MET A 507 6.25 8.43 18.41
CA MET A 507 6.79 7.13 18.85
C MET A 507 5.78 6.35 19.70
N HIS A 508 5.66 5.05 19.45
CA HIS A 508 4.89 4.10 20.27
C HIS A 508 5.74 2.86 20.59
N GLN A 509 5.37 2.10 21.63
CA GLN A 509 6.12 0.91 22.07
C GLN A 509 6.19 -0.23 21.01
N SER A 510 5.35 -0.16 19.97
CA SER A 510 5.20 -1.19 18.93
C SER A 510 5.42 -0.67 17.51
N GLY A 511 5.89 0.56 17.33
CA GLY A 511 6.03 1.22 16.03
C GLY A 511 5.71 2.72 16.10
N TYR A 512 5.09 3.25 15.04
CA TYR A 512 4.71 4.66 14.94
C TYR A 512 3.21 4.88 15.13
N LYS A 513 2.83 6.03 15.68
CA LYS A 513 1.44 6.46 15.91
C LYS A 513 1.15 7.75 15.15
N ALA A 514 0.05 7.79 14.40
CA ALA A 514 -0.38 8.94 13.59
C ALA A 514 -1.89 9.21 13.75
N SER A 515 -2.33 10.45 13.51
CA SER A 515 -3.75 10.76 13.30
C SER A 515 -4.23 10.24 11.94
N ARG A 516 -5.55 10.11 11.71
CA ARG A 516 -6.12 9.75 10.39
C ARG A 516 -5.47 10.55 9.26
N ARG A 517 -5.46 11.87 9.37
CA ARG A 517 -4.89 12.76 8.36
C ARG A 517 -3.43 12.42 8.08
N ASN A 518 -2.59 12.34 9.12
CA ASN A 518 -1.17 12.10 8.94
C ASN A 518 -0.88 10.70 8.38
N ALA A 519 -1.67 9.69 8.75
CA ALA A 519 -1.59 8.35 8.21
C ALA A 519 -2.02 8.32 6.72
N THR A 520 -3.11 8.99 6.35
CA THR A 520 -3.53 9.17 4.95
C THR A 520 -2.48 9.88 4.10
N GLU A 521 -1.90 10.99 4.58
CA GLU A 521 -0.81 11.70 3.87
C GLU A 521 0.43 10.79 3.74
N LEU A 522 0.79 10.01 4.76
CA LEU A 522 1.89 9.06 4.71
C LEU A 522 1.62 7.92 3.70
N ILE A 523 0.40 7.39 3.63
CA ILE A 523 -0.01 6.41 2.60
C ILE A 523 0.16 7.03 1.21
N HIS A 524 -0.40 8.22 0.98
CA HIS A 524 -0.31 8.91 -0.31
C HIS A 524 1.13 9.16 -0.74
N LEU A 525 1.97 9.73 0.14
CA LEU A 525 3.39 9.97 -0.15
C LEU A 525 4.13 8.66 -0.43
N SER A 526 3.92 7.61 0.37
CA SER A 526 4.62 6.32 0.22
C SER A 526 4.23 5.59 -1.07
N ILE A 527 2.94 5.56 -1.42
CA ILE A 527 2.47 4.96 -2.68
C ILE A 527 2.94 5.79 -3.88
N ARG A 528 2.99 7.13 -3.76
CA ARG A 528 3.51 8.00 -4.81
C ARG A 528 5.00 7.75 -5.07
N THR A 529 5.84 7.65 -4.03
CA THR A 529 7.25 7.23 -4.20
C THR A 529 7.34 5.88 -4.91
N VAL A 530 6.55 4.88 -4.49
CA VAL A 530 6.50 3.55 -5.13
C VAL A 530 6.12 3.62 -6.62
N LEU A 531 5.11 4.42 -6.95
CA LEU A 531 4.67 4.67 -8.33
C LEU A 531 5.78 5.33 -9.16
N LYS A 532 6.46 6.35 -8.61
CA LYS A 532 7.59 7.01 -9.27
C LYS A 532 8.73 6.04 -9.54
N ASP A 533 9.21 5.34 -8.52
CA ASP A 533 10.34 4.42 -8.62
C ASP A 533 10.08 3.32 -9.67
N LYS A 534 8.85 2.77 -9.70
CA LYS A 534 8.50 1.68 -10.64
C LYS A 534 8.25 2.18 -12.06
N VAL A 535 7.63 3.35 -12.26
CA VAL A 535 7.39 3.87 -13.62
C VAL A 535 8.69 4.40 -14.25
N LEU A 536 9.56 5.09 -13.50
CA LEU A 536 10.85 5.54 -14.05
C LEU A 536 11.78 4.36 -14.39
N ALA A 537 11.80 3.31 -13.56
CA ALA A 537 12.53 2.10 -13.87
C ALA A 537 11.96 1.34 -15.09
N LEU A 538 10.67 1.48 -15.41
CA LEU A 538 10.11 1.01 -16.67
C LEU A 538 10.55 1.91 -17.84
N ASP A 539 10.50 3.23 -17.68
CA ASP A 539 10.87 4.21 -18.71
C ASP A 539 12.30 3.97 -19.22
N GLU A 540 13.26 3.84 -18.30
CA GLU A 540 14.66 3.50 -18.60
C GLU A 540 14.80 2.17 -19.36
N MET A 541 14.06 1.14 -18.97
CA MET A 541 14.07 -0.15 -19.66
C MET A 541 13.44 -0.07 -21.07
N CYS A 542 12.36 0.70 -21.24
CA CYS A 542 11.66 0.89 -22.51
C CYS A 542 12.51 1.68 -23.51
N CYS A 543 13.21 2.74 -23.07
CA CYS A 543 14.20 3.47 -23.86
C CYS A 543 15.33 2.56 -24.39
N GLY A 544 15.63 1.47 -23.69
CA GLY A 544 16.61 0.45 -24.09
C GLY A 544 16.04 -0.81 -24.76
N ALA A 545 14.73 -0.87 -25.07
CA ALA A 545 14.07 -2.05 -25.60
C ALA A 545 13.90 -1.99 -27.14
N PRO A 546 14.46 -2.95 -27.92
CA PRO A 546 14.49 -2.88 -29.39
C PRO A 546 13.13 -2.68 -30.06
N VAL A 547 12.06 -3.26 -29.51
CA VAL A 547 10.70 -3.27 -30.07
C VAL A 547 10.08 -1.88 -30.30
N PHE A 548 10.59 -0.82 -29.65
CA PHE A 548 10.12 0.55 -29.89
C PHE A 548 10.74 1.21 -31.14
N SER A 549 11.83 0.68 -31.71
CA SER A 549 12.44 1.24 -32.94
C SER A 549 12.93 0.15 -33.90
N GLN A 550 12.51 0.21 -35.17
CA GLN A 550 12.80 -0.85 -36.14
C GLN A 550 14.08 -0.57 -36.94
N CYS A 551 14.88 -1.61 -37.18
CA CYS A 551 16.19 -1.49 -37.82
C CYS A 551 16.05 -1.39 -39.36
N LEU A 552 15.97 -0.17 -39.89
CA LEU A 552 15.84 0.09 -41.34
C LEU A 552 16.88 -0.64 -42.22
N PRO A 553 18.18 -0.73 -41.84
CA PRO A 553 19.15 -1.51 -42.62
C PRO A 553 18.83 -3.01 -42.65
N PHE A 554 18.37 -3.59 -41.53
CA PHE A 554 18.00 -5.00 -41.48
C PHE A 554 16.75 -5.27 -42.34
N ILE A 555 15.74 -4.41 -42.26
CA ILE A 555 14.52 -4.52 -43.09
C ILE A 555 14.90 -4.53 -44.58
N VAL A 556 15.76 -3.61 -45.03
CA VAL A 556 16.03 -3.39 -46.46
C VAL A 556 17.09 -4.33 -47.05
N TYR A 557 18.10 -4.73 -46.27
CA TYR A 557 19.23 -5.51 -46.76
C TYR A 557 19.35 -6.92 -46.15
N GLY A 558 18.49 -7.28 -45.18
CA GLY A 558 18.52 -8.57 -44.48
C GLY A 558 19.66 -8.75 -43.47
N ASP A 559 20.55 -7.76 -43.33
CA ASP A 559 21.73 -7.78 -42.48
C ASP A 559 21.90 -6.45 -41.72
N CYS A 560 22.52 -6.51 -40.54
CA CYS A 560 22.81 -5.36 -39.71
C CYS A 560 24.21 -5.48 -39.09
N ARG A 561 25.14 -4.67 -39.58
CA ARG A 561 26.55 -4.65 -39.15
C ARG A 561 26.78 -4.11 -37.72
N ARG A 562 25.72 -3.79 -36.97
CA ARG A 562 25.81 -3.33 -35.57
C ARG A 562 25.76 -4.52 -34.62
N LYS A 563 26.91 -4.87 -34.02
CA LYS A 563 26.96 -5.83 -32.90
C LYS A 563 26.11 -5.29 -31.75
N GLY A 564 25.11 -6.07 -31.30
CA GLY A 564 24.19 -5.64 -30.24
C GLY A 564 23.29 -4.46 -30.63
N CYS A 565 22.65 -4.52 -31.81
CA CYS A 565 21.77 -3.46 -32.27
C CYS A 565 20.60 -3.22 -31.29
N LEU A 566 20.36 -1.95 -30.92
CA LEU A 566 19.26 -1.52 -30.04
C LEU A 566 17.93 -1.32 -30.79
N GLN A 567 17.77 -1.97 -31.96
CA GLN A 567 16.63 -1.80 -32.85
C GLN A 567 16.10 -3.15 -33.29
N GLU A 568 14.78 -3.29 -33.40
CA GLU A 568 14.12 -4.55 -33.75
C GLU A 568 14.51 -5.02 -35.18
N HIS A 569 14.91 -6.29 -35.30
CA HIS A 569 15.29 -6.92 -36.56
C HIS A 569 14.11 -7.72 -37.13
N ILE A 570 13.27 -7.06 -37.95
CA ILE A 570 12.11 -7.68 -38.63
C ILE A 570 12.39 -7.87 -40.13
N THR A 571 11.99 -9.01 -40.67
CA THR A 571 11.99 -9.30 -42.11
C THR A 571 10.80 -8.64 -42.82
N MET A 572 10.97 -8.22 -44.07
CA MET A 572 9.91 -7.56 -44.86
C MET A 572 8.63 -8.40 -45.01
N SER A 573 8.73 -9.73 -44.92
CA SER A 573 7.60 -10.67 -44.92
C SER A 573 6.66 -10.52 -43.73
N ASN A 574 7.14 -9.96 -42.61
CA ASN A 574 6.44 -9.89 -41.34
C ASN A 574 5.97 -8.46 -41.01
N LEU A 575 6.09 -7.54 -41.98
CA LEU A 575 5.54 -6.19 -41.90
C LEU A 575 4.11 -6.18 -42.44
N ASP A 576 3.16 -6.45 -41.55
CA ASP A 576 1.72 -6.42 -41.85
C ASP A 576 0.97 -5.35 -41.01
N ARG A 577 -0.35 -5.28 -41.20
CA ARG A 577 -1.18 -4.31 -40.48
C ARG A 577 -1.26 -4.59 -38.98
N ALA A 578 -1.13 -5.84 -38.54
CA ALA A 578 -1.14 -6.21 -37.12
C ALA A 578 0.17 -5.79 -36.42
N GLN A 579 1.33 -5.99 -37.07
CA GLN A 579 2.61 -5.52 -36.58
C GLN A 579 2.65 -3.99 -36.49
N TYR A 580 2.06 -3.28 -37.46
CA TYR A 580 1.89 -1.82 -37.40
C TYR A 580 0.99 -1.38 -36.23
N HIS A 581 -0.21 -1.95 -36.10
CA HIS A 581 -1.15 -1.60 -35.01
C HIS A 581 -0.59 -1.93 -33.63
N GLY A 582 0.04 -3.10 -33.44
CA GLY A 582 0.69 -3.46 -32.19
C GLY A 582 1.83 -2.52 -31.82
N ARG A 583 2.63 -2.07 -32.80
CA ARG A 583 3.71 -1.09 -32.58
C ARG A 583 3.16 0.27 -32.14
N VAL A 584 2.04 0.73 -32.71
CA VAL A 584 1.35 1.94 -32.21
C VAL A 584 0.74 1.71 -30.82
N ALA A 585 0.20 0.52 -30.56
CA ALA A 585 -0.40 0.16 -29.27
C ALA A 585 0.59 0.24 -28.10
N ILE A 586 1.79 -0.34 -28.21
CA ILE A 586 2.78 -0.29 -27.11
C ILE A 586 3.22 1.14 -26.77
N HIS A 587 3.30 2.04 -27.76
CA HIS A 587 3.59 3.46 -27.52
C HIS A 587 2.41 4.15 -26.79
N MET A 588 1.18 3.90 -27.21
CA MET A 588 -0.02 4.43 -26.54
C MET A 588 -0.17 3.91 -25.10
N GLN A 589 0.12 2.63 -24.85
CA GLN A 589 0.12 2.03 -23.52
C GLN A 589 1.19 2.66 -22.61
N LEU A 590 2.40 2.89 -23.11
CA LEU A 590 3.47 3.52 -22.32
C LEU A 590 3.17 5.00 -21.99
N ILE A 591 2.61 5.75 -22.95
CA ILE A 591 2.15 7.13 -22.72
C ILE A 591 1.03 7.20 -21.66
N LEU A 592 0.12 6.23 -21.63
CA LEU A 592 -0.89 6.10 -20.57
C LEU A 592 -0.28 5.82 -19.19
N ILE A 593 0.71 4.92 -19.12
CA ILE A 593 1.45 4.61 -17.88
C ILE A 593 2.19 5.86 -17.34
N LEU A 594 2.90 6.58 -18.21
CA LEU A 594 3.62 7.80 -17.87
C LEU A 594 2.68 8.93 -17.44
N GLN A 595 1.51 9.09 -18.06
CA GLN A 595 0.52 10.06 -17.63
C GLN A 595 0.02 9.80 -16.20
N LEU A 596 -0.14 8.54 -15.78
CA LEU A 596 -0.54 8.22 -14.41
C LEU A 596 0.55 8.62 -13.40
N LEU A 597 1.84 8.54 -13.77
CA LEU A 597 2.94 9.10 -12.97
C LEU A 597 2.84 10.64 -12.88
N TYR A 598 2.72 11.33 -14.01
CA TYR A 598 2.68 12.80 -14.05
C TYR A 598 1.45 13.39 -13.36
N SER A 599 0.29 12.73 -13.45
CA SER A 599 -0.91 13.09 -12.70
C SER A 599 -0.73 12.95 -11.18
N ALA A 600 0.10 12.01 -10.71
CA ALA A 600 0.42 11.86 -9.28
C ALA A 600 1.53 12.82 -8.81
N HIS A 601 2.40 13.27 -9.73
CA HIS A 601 3.56 14.14 -9.47
C HIS A 601 3.68 15.28 -10.49
N PRO A 602 2.86 16.35 -10.39
CA PRO A 602 3.00 17.53 -11.26
C PRO A 602 4.38 18.23 -11.17
N SER A 603 5.14 18.00 -10.09
CA SER A 603 6.49 18.52 -9.90
C SER A 603 7.61 17.68 -10.53
N THR A 604 7.31 16.46 -11.02
CA THR A 604 8.28 15.61 -11.76
C THR A 604 7.86 15.45 -13.22
N ILE A 605 7.28 16.49 -13.81
CA ILE A 605 7.00 16.55 -15.24
C ILE A 605 8.32 16.82 -15.98
N GLU A 606 8.95 15.74 -16.39
CA GLU A 606 10.13 15.76 -17.25
C GLU A 606 9.68 15.93 -18.70
N TRP A 607 9.56 17.19 -19.14
CA TRP A 607 9.22 17.58 -20.51
C TRP A 607 10.10 16.96 -21.59
N GLU A 608 11.23 16.35 -21.21
CA GLU A 608 12.15 15.64 -22.12
C GLU A 608 11.69 14.19 -22.37
N SER A 609 11.25 13.44 -21.34
CA SER A 609 10.65 12.11 -21.54
C SER A 609 9.31 12.22 -22.29
N MET A 610 8.46 13.20 -21.97
CA MET A 610 7.24 13.47 -22.75
C MET A 610 7.52 13.73 -24.24
N ARG A 611 8.52 14.58 -24.55
CA ARG A 611 8.92 14.85 -25.95
C ARG A 611 9.50 13.60 -26.62
N TYR A 612 10.38 12.87 -25.93
CA TYR A 612 10.99 11.64 -26.43
C TYR A 612 9.92 10.62 -26.89
N TRP A 613 8.90 10.36 -26.07
CA TRP A 613 7.83 9.43 -26.42
C TRP A 613 6.85 9.95 -27.48
N LEU A 614 6.60 11.27 -27.56
CA LEU A 614 5.89 11.85 -28.71
C LEU A 614 6.67 11.70 -30.01
N GLU A 615 8.00 11.85 -29.97
CA GLU A 615 8.86 11.69 -31.14
C GLU A 615 8.97 10.21 -31.58
N HIS A 616 9.03 9.27 -30.64
CA HIS A 616 8.91 7.83 -30.93
C HIS A 616 7.53 7.45 -31.49
N LEU A 617 6.44 7.99 -30.93
CA LEU A 617 5.08 7.80 -31.45
C LEU A 617 4.94 8.39 -32.87
N TYR A 618 5.60 9.50 -33.18
CA TYR A 618 5.65 10.04 -34.55
C TYR A 618 6.30 9.03 -35.51
N GLU A 619 7.48 8.49 -35.18
CA GLU A 619 8.14 7.47 -36.01
C GLU A 619 7.37 6.13 -36.08
N ALA A 620 6.50 5.85 -35.09
CA ALA A 620 5.56 4.73 -35.14
C ALA A 620 4.42 4.95 -36.15
N LEU A 621 3.88 6.17 -36.25
CA LEU A 621 2.74 6.53 -37.12
C LEU A 621 3.15 6.92 -38.55
N ALA A 622 4.34 7.52 -38.70
CA ALA A 622 4.95 7.93 -39.95
C ALA A 622 6.34 7.27 -40.11
N PRO A 623 6.41 5.95 -40.34
CA PRO A 623 7.68 5.26 -40.48
C PRO A 623 8.37 5.58 -41.82
N PRO A 624 9.71 5.53 -41.90
CA PRO A 624 10.46 5.96 -43.10
C PRO A 624 10.24 5.12 -44.38
N LEU A 625 9.65 3.92 -44.28
CA LEU A 625 9.29 3.07 -45.41
C LEU A 625 7.79 2.79 -45.42
N PHE A 626 7.14 2.98 -46.57
CA PHE A 626 5.70 2.73 -46.78
C PHE A 626 5.25 1.29 -46.42
N ILE A 627 6.18 0.32 -46.43
CA ILE A 627 5.93 -1.09 -46.10
C ILE A 627 5.72 -1.28 -44.58
N GLN A 628 6.19 -0.34 -43.74
CA GLN A 628 6.01 -0.39 -42.29
C GLN A 628 4.64 0.15 -41.81
N GLY A 629 3.73 0.51 -42.73
CA GLY A 629 2.44 1.12 -42.45
C GLY A 629 2.43 2.65 -42.51
N SER A 630 1.26 3.26 -42.33
CA SER A 630 1.05 4.71 -42.40
C SER A 630 -0.18 5.18 -41.60
N PHE A 631 -0.37 6.50 -41.47
CA PHE A 631 -1.61 7.07 -40.93
C PHE A 631 -2.89 6.56 -41.64
N ALA A 632 -2.83 6.19 -42.93
CA ALA A 632 -3.99 5.65 -43.65
C ALA A 632 -4.38 4.23 -43.19
N ASP A 633 -3.44 3.47 -42.64
CA ASP A 633 -3.66 2.13 -42.12
C ASP A 633 -4.18 2.14 -40.67
N LEU A 634 -4.06 3.27 -39.98
CA LEU A 634 -4.35 3.43 -38.56
C LEU A 634 -5.84 3.21 -38.24
N ASP A 635 -6.10 2.35 -37.26
CA ASP A 635 -7.43 2.12 -36.71
C ASP A 635 -7.35 2.11 -35.18
N LEU A 636 -7.87 3.17 -34.55
CA LEU A 636 -7.87 3.31 -33.10
C LEU A 636 -8.87 2.39 -32.39
N THR A 637 -9.74 1.70 -33.13
CA THR A 637 -10.68 0.71 -32.57
C THR A 637 -10.05 -0.68 -32.41
N LEU A 638 -9.02 -0.97 -33.20
CA LEU A 638 -8.22 -2.20 -33.10
C LEU A 638 -7.05 -2.10 -32.10
N ILE A 639 -6.79 -0.90 -31.57
CA ILE A 639 -5.71 -0.63 -30.62
C ILE A 639 -6.27 -0.60 -29.18
N PRO A 640 -5.84 -1.52 -28.29
CA PRO A 640 -6.24 -1.51 -26.88
C PRO A 640 -5.99 -0.16 -26.23
N HIS A 641 -7.03 0.40 -25.59
CA HIS A 641 -7.01 1.72 -24.96
C HIS A 641 -6.70 2.91 -25.91
N GLY A 642 -6.69 2.72 -27.24
CA GLY A 642 -6.22 3.71 -28.22
C GLY A 642 -6.91 5.07 -28.16
N LEU A 643 -8.23 5.10 -27.94
CA LEU A 643 -8.99 6.35 -27.76
C LEU A 643 -8.68 7.08 -26.44
N ALA A 644 -8.29 6.36 -25.38
CA ALA A 644 -7.85 6.97 -24.13
C ALA A 644 -6.43 7.53 -24.27
N GLY A 645 -5.52 6.76 -24.88
CA GLY A 645 -4.17 7.20 -25.23
C GLY A 645 -4.19 8.47 -26.09
N LEU A 646 -5.09 8.55 -27.09
CA LEU A 646 -5.23 9.74 -27.93
C LEU A 646 -5.56 11.01 -27.13
N ARG A 647 -6.43 10.94 -26.10
CA ARG A 647 -6.75 12.09 -25.24
C ARG A 647 -5.51 12.59 -24.48
N VAL A 648 -4.69 11.67 -23.99
CA VAL A 648 -3.41 11.99 -23.33
C VAL A 648 -2.43 12.61 -24.32
N VAL A 649 -2.26 12.02 -25.50
CA VAL A 649 -1.40 12.55 -26.57
C VAL A 649 -1.81 13.98 -26.96
N LYS A 650 -3.11 14.28 -27.08
CA LYS A 650 -3.61 15.66 -27.34
C LYS A 650 -3.14 16.66 -26.28
N ASN A 651 -3.23 16.30 -25.00
CA ASN A 651 -2.75 17.14 -23.91
C ASN A 651 -1.22 17.28 -23.96
N TRP A 652 -0.47 16.19 -24.15
CA TRP A 652 1.00 16.23 -24.25
C TRP A 652 1.49 17.09 -25.41
N MET A 653 0.82 17.07 -26.57
CA MET A 653 1.13 17.96 -27.70
C MET A 653 0.94 19.44 -27.33
N ARG A 654 -0.18 19.78 -26.67
CA ARG A 654 -0.51 21.14 -26.22
C ARG A 654 0.54 21.67 -25.23
N GLU A 655 0.87 20.91 -24.21
CA GLU A 655 1.89 21.30 -23.22
C GLU A 655 3.31 21.35 -23.81
N SER A 656 3.60 20.49 -24.80
CA SER A 656 4.87 20.55 -25.54
C SER A 656 4.99 21.83 -26.38
N PHE A 657 3.90 22.37 -26.94
CA PHE A 657 3.92 23.69 -27.59
C PHE A 657 4.22 24.83 -26.62
N TYR A 658 3.73 24.76 -25.37
CA TYR A 658 4.00 25.79 -24.36
C TYR A 658 5.43 25.73 -23.80
N SER A 659 6.07 24.56 -23.79
CA SER A 659 7.46 24.37 -23.34
C SER A 659 8.52 24.51 -24.46
N LEU A 660 8.14 24.48 -25.73
CA LEU A 660 9.04 24.63 -26.89
C LEU A 660 9.71 26.02 -26.95
N ASN A 661 11.04 26.05 -26.96
CA ASN A 661 11.83 27.28 -27.04
C ASN A 661 12.94 27.18 -28.12
N PRO A 662 12.95 28.06 -29.16
CA PRO A 662 13.89 27.97 -30.28
C PRO A 662 15.33 28.31 -29.94
N SER A 663 15.60 28.91 -28.78
CA SER A 663 16.95 29.25 -28.33
C SER A 663 17.59 28.19 -27.44
N LYS A 664 16.84 27.14 -27.04
CA LYS A 664 17.30 26.13 -26.06
C LYS A 664 17.68 24.76 -26.64
N SER A 665 17.22 24.40 -27.83
CA SER A 665 17.52 23.09 -28.44
C SER A 665 17.81 23.20 -29.94
N PRO A 666 18.88 22.58 -30.47
CA PRO A 666 19.11 22.50 -31.92
C PRO A 666 18.02 21.68 -32.63
N GLN A 667 17.39 20.73 -31.93
CA GLN A 667 16.32 19.89 -32.46
C GLN A 667 14.96 20.62 -32.57
N PHE A 668 14.84 21.85 -32.07
CA PHE A 668 13.58 22.63 -32.03
C PHE A 668 12.74 22.51 -33.30
N LEU A 669 13.34 22.70 -34.48
CA LEU A 669 12.63 22.65 -35.75
C LEU A 669 12.03 21.26 -36.03
N THR A 670 12.75 20.18 -35.68
CA THR A 670 12.28 18.79 -35.83
C THR A 670 11.12 18.50 -34.88
N THR A 671 11.29 18.78 -33.59
CA THR A 671 10.26 18.56 -32.56
C THR A 671 8.99 19.36 -32.89
N LEU A 672 9.15 20.60 -33.36
CA LEU A 672 8.06 21.44 -33.83
C LEU A 672 7.33 20.85 -35.04
N MET A 673 8.05 20.45 -36.10
CA MET A 673 7.45 19.81 -37.28
C MET A 673 6.67 18.54 -36.91
N ARG A 674 7.23 17.70 -36.02
CA ARG A 674 6.57 16.48 -35.51
C ARG A 674 5.27 16.78 -34.79
N ILE A 675 5.30 17.65 -33.78
CA ILE A 675 4.12 17.95 -32.95
C ILE A 675 3.07 18.72 -33.77
N THR A 676 3.46 19.65 -34.64
CA THR A 676 2.53 20.29 -35.59
C THR A 676 1.83 19.25 -36.48
N SER A 677 2.56 18.30 -37.04
CA SER A 677 1.98 17.23 -37.87
C SER A 677 0.98 16.38 -37.09
N LEU A 678 1.30 15.98 -35.85
CA LEU A 678 0.39 15.20 -34.99
C LEU A 678 -0.86 16.02 -34.58
N SER A 679 -0.69 17.29 -34.21
CA SER A 679 -1.79 18.19 -33.85
C SER A 679 -2.76 18.42 -35.01
N PHE A 680 -2.28 18.60 -36.24
CA PHE A 680 -3.19 18.70 -37.40
C PHE A 680 -3.78 17.36 -37.84
N ALA A 681 -3.15 16.23 -37.53
CA ALA A 681 -3.69 14.90 -37.81
C ALA A 681 -4.80 14.46 -36.83
N PHE A 682 -4.68 14.83 -35.55
CA PHE A 682 -5.58 14.35 -34.49
C PHE A 682 -6.45 15.43 -33.84
N ASP A 683 -6.01 16.69 -33.82
CA ASP A 683 -6.57 17.75 -32.97
C ASP A 683 -6.91 19.04 -33.73
N ARG A 684 -7.27 18.86 -35.01
CA ARG A 684 -7.37 19.88 -36.05
C ARG A 684 -8.22 21.12 -35.72
N LYS A 685 -9.24 21.00 -34.86
CA LYS A 685 -10.11 22.13 -34.48
C LYS A 685 -9.42 23.08 -33.49
N ASP A 686 -8.75 22.51 -32.50
CA ASP A 686 -8.19 23.23 -31.35
C ASP A 686 -6.74 23.66 -31.62
N ALA A 687 -6.01 22.88 -32.44
CA ALA A 687 -4.62 23.15 -32.79
C ALA A 687 -4.36 24.60 -33.27
N PRO A 688 -5.18 25.23 -34.14
CA PRO A 688 -5.04 26.65 -34.48
C PRO A 688 -4.99 27.61 -33.29
N ALA A 689 -5.69 27.31 -32.18
CA ALA A 689 -5.83 28.18 -31.03
C ALA A 689 -4.64 28.07 -30.06
N TYR A 690 -4.28 26.85 -29.61
CA TYR A 690 -3.15 26.70 -28.68
C TYR A 690 -1.78 26.90 -29.36
N ILE A 691 -1.65 26.56 -30.65
CA ILE A 691 -0.41 26.85 -31.38
C ILE A 691 -0.16 28.36 -31.45
N ALA A 692 -1.19 29.18 -31.69
CA ALA A 692 -1.07 30.64 -31.74
C ALA A 692 -0.64 31.26 -30.39
N GLN A 693 -0.88 30.56 -29.27
CA GLN A 693 -0.49 30.99 -27.91
C GLN A 693 0.97 30.59 -27.56
N ALA A 694 1.60 29.70 -28.33
CA ALA A 694 2.94 29.17 -28.04
C ALA A 694 4.02 30.27 -28.01
N GLN A 695 4.89 30.23 -26.99
CA GLN A 695 5.94 31.24 -26.79
C GLN A 695 6.91 31.36 -27.97
N CYS A 696 7.11 30.28 -28.72
CA CYS A 696 7.95 30.23 -29.92
C CYS A 696 7.37 30.97 -31.13
N LEU A 697 6.10 31.41 -31.09
CA LEU A 697 5.49 32.32 -32.06
C LEU A 697 5.32 33.73 -31.52
N SER A 698 4.83 33.85 -30.29
CA SER A 698 4.35 35.13 -29.72
C SER A 698 5.47 36.02 -29.15
N GLN A 699 6.56 35.43 -28.68
CA GLN A 699 7.61 36.17 -27.92
C GLN A 699 9.04 35.84 -28.40
N ASN A 700 9.35 34.57 -28.57
CA ASN A 700 10.72 34.09 -28.85
C ASN A 700 10.93 33.80 -30.34
N LYS A 701 11.13 34.82 -31.18
CA LYS A 701 11.49 34.65 -32.60
C LYS A 701 13.01 34.61 -32.79
N CYS A 702 13.55 33.48 -33.22
CA CYS A 702 15.00 33.33 -33.46
C CYS A 702 15.41 33.95 -34.81
N ALA A 703 16.48 34.76 -34.82
CA ALA A 703 16.97 35.42 -36.03
C ALA A 703 17.39 34.45 -37.16
N LYS A 704 17.87 33.24 -36.81
CA LYS A 704 18.20 32.17 -37.79
C LYS A 704 16.97 31.57 -38.48
N LEU A 705 15.76 31.94 -38.05
CA LEU A 705 14.48 31.48 -38.60
C LEU A 705 13.69 32.65 -39.25
N LEU A 706 14.36 33.76 -39.58
CA LEU A 706 13.78 34.89 -40.32
C LEU A 706 14.22 34.83 -41.78
N ARG A 707 13.27 34.68 -42.71
CA ARG A 707 13.53 34.66 -44.15
C ARG A 707 13.73 36.10 -44.65
N GLN A 708 14.97 36.44 -44.97
CA GLN A 708 15.34 37.69 -45.64
C GLN A 708 15.02 37.59 -47.16
N PRO A 709 14.68 38.69 -47.86
CA PRO A 709 14.55 40.06 -47.35
C PRO A 709 13.20 40.36 -46.65
N ASP A 710 12.18 39.51 -46.82
CA ASP A 710 10.80 39.76 -46.36
C ASP A 710 10.65 39.87 -44.83
N ASN A 711 11.68 39.52 -44.08
CA ASN A 711 11.74 39.40 -42.62
C ASN A 711 10.61 38.55 -41.99
N ARG A 712 10.03 37.62 -42.78
CA ARG A 712 8.97 36.72 -42.32
C ARG A 712 9.54 35.58 -41.48
N TYR A 713 8.78 35.15 -40.49
CA TYR A 713 9.20 34.07 -39.59
C TYR A 713 8.87 32.71 -40.20
N LEU A 714 9.90 31.86 -40.34
CA LEU A 714 9.85 30.56 -41.00
C LEU A 714 8.73 29.65 -40.49
N VAL A 715 8.43 29.73 -39.18
CA VAL A 715 7.39 28.91 -38.53
C VAL A 715 5.98 29.32 -38.99
N GLU A 716 5.75 30.59 -39.34
CA GLU A 716 4.45 31.05 -39.84
C GLU A 716 4.18 30.47 -41.25
N ASP A 717 5.19 30.47 -42.13
CA ASP A 717 5.12 29.80 -43.44
C ASP A 717 4.92 28.28 -43.27
N MET A 718 5.60 27.63 -42.30
CA MET A 718 5.38 26.22 -41.97
C MET A 718 3.94 25.93 -41.53
N LEU A 719 3.40 26.72 -40.59
CA LEU A 719 2.06 26.52 -40.04
C LEU A 719 0.96 26.78 -41.08
N ASN A 720 1.16 27.74 -41.98
CA ASN A 720 0.27 27.95 -43.14
C ASN A 720 0.28 26.72 -44.07
N SER A 721 1.45 26.10 -44.29
CA SER A 721 1.57 24.87 -45.07
C SER A 721 0.88 23.65 -44.45
N TYR A 722 0.81 23.55 -43.12
CA TYR A 722 0.08 22.45 -42.45
C TYR A 722 -1.44 22.71 -42.35
N ARG A 723 -1.84 23.97 -42.18
CA ARG A 723 -3.25 24.38 -42.11
C ARG A 723 -3.97 24.19 -43.44
N GLU A 724 -3.29 24.46 -44.56
CA GLU A 724 -3.76 24.43 -45.96
C GLU A 724 -5.08 25.17 -46.30
N ALA A 725 -5.76 25.80 -45.33
CA ALA A 725 -7.00 26.54 -45.56
C ALA A 725 -6.79 27.89 -46.28
N THR A 726 -5.54 28.31 -46.51
CA THR A 726 -5.20 29.52 -47.26
C THR A 726 -4.79 29.16 -48.70
N PRO A 727 -5.14 29.97 -49.72
CA PRO A 727 -4.68 29.75 -51.10
C PRO A 727 -3.15 29.67 -51.21
N SER A 728 -2.43 30.41 -50.36
CA SER A 728 -0.97 30.43 -50.28
C SER A 728 -0.32 29.18 -49.67
N GLY A 729 -1.07 28.22 -49.13
CA GLY A 729 -0.53 27.15 -48.26
C GLY A 729 0.62 26.35 -48.88
N ILE A 730 0.49 25.95 -50.14
CA ILE A 730 1.55 25.21 -50.88
C ILE A 730 2.78 26.10 -51.09
N SER A 731 2.57 27.37 -51.46
CA SER A 731 3.65 28.32 -51.74
C SER A 731 4.42 28.72 -50.48
N SER A 732 3.75 28.90 -49.33
CA SER A 732 4.41 29.02 -48.01
C SER A 732 5.19 27.76 -47.64
N GLY A 733 4.66 26.56 -47.94
CA GLY A 733 5.37 25.30 -47.74
C GLY A 733 6.65 25.16 -48.58
N ILE A 734 6.60 25.59 -49.84
CA ILE A 734 7.77 25.65 -50.72
C ILE A 734 8.82 26.63 -50.15
N LEU A 735 8.41 27.85 -49.78
CA LEU A 735 9.31 28.86 -49.20
C LEU A 735 9.94 28.39 -47.88
N PHE A 736 9.18 27.67 -47.05
CA PHE A 736 9.66 27.01 -45.84
C PHE A 736 10.77 26.00 -46.15
N LEU A 737 10.52 25.04 -47.04
CA LEU A 737 11.49 23.99 -47.34
C LEU A 737 12.73 24.51 -48.09
N LEU A 738 12.58 25.49 -48.99
CA LEU A 738 13.72 26.17 -49.63
C LEU A 738 14.63 26.81 -48.57
N HIS A 739 14.06 27.61 -47.67
CA HIS A 739 14.83 28.27 -46.61
C HIS A 739 15.56 27.26 -45.70
N VAL A 740 14.93 26.12 -45.35
CA VAL A 740 15.56 25.03 -44.58
C VAL A 740 16.76 24.41 -45.32
N LEU A 741 16.63 24.13 -46.62
CA LEU A 741 17.65 23.46 -47.45
C LEU A 741 18.82 24.37 -47.85
N ASP A 742 18.55 25.67 -48.03
CA ASP A 742 19.55 26.68 -48.41
C ASP A 742 20.35 27.16 -47.19
N ASN A 743 19.68 27.43 -46.06
CA ASN A 743 20.33 27.88 -44.82
C ASN A 743 20.83 26.72 -43.94
N ARG A 744 20.71 25.47 -44.41
CA ARG A 744 21.18 24.23 -43.75
C ARG A 744 20.70 24.12 -42.29
N LEU A 745 19.40 24.33 -42.05
CA LEU A 745 18.83 24.28 -40.71
C LEU A 745 18.76 22.84 -40.18
N TYR A 746 19.16 22.63 -38.92
CA TYR A 746 19.29 21.30 -38.32
C TYR A 746 17.94 20.57 -38.23
N VAL A 747 17.79 19.47 -38.98
CA VAL A 747 16.50 18.78 -39.15
C VAL A 747 16.66 17.26 -39.33
N ASN A 748 15.74 16.49 -38.78
CA ASN A 748 15.70 15.04 -38.98
C ASN A 748 15.29 14.70 -40.42
N LEU A 749 16.07 13.85 -41.09
CA LEU A 749 15.91 13.54 -42.51
C LEU A 749 14.57 12.84 -42.85
N SER A 750 14.00 12.05 -41.93
CA SER A 750 12.66 11.49 -42.16
C SER A 750 11.62 12.59 -42.17
N VAL A 751 11.57 13.41 -41.11
CA VAL A 751 10.57 14.48 -40.94
C VAL A 751 10.64 15.50 -42.09
N LEU A 752 11.85 15.75 -42.60
CA LEU A 752 12.06 16.54 -43.82
C LEU A 752 11.43 15.87 -45.07
N CYS A 753 11.61 14.57 -45.25
CA CYS A 753 10.95 13.82 -46.33
C CYS A 753 9.42 13.75 -46.15
N ASP A 754 8.93 13.62 -44.92
CA ASP A 754 7.51 13.64 -44.58
C ASP A 754 6.86 14.98 -45.00
N CYS A 755 7.54 16.11 -44.75
CA CYS A 755 7.09 17.43 -45.23
C CYS A 755 7.20 17.61 -46.76
N ILE A 756 8.26 17.10 -47.40
CA ILE A 756 8.42 17.12 -48.87
C ILE A 756 7.26 16.36 -49.53
N GLU A 757 6.93 15.17 -49.03
CA GLU A 757 5.80 14.36 -49.50
C GLU A 757 4.45 15.04 -49.23
N GLY A 758 4.29 15.70 -48.07
CA GLY A 758 3.14 16.55 -47.78
C GLY A 758 2.90 17.58 -48.88
N ILE A 759 3.87 18.47 -49.12
CA ILE A 759 3.74 19.57 -50.10
C ILE A 759 3.60 19.06 -51.53
N LEU A 760 4.34 18.02 -51.94
CA LEU A 760 4.20 17.41 -53.27
C LEU A 760 2.84 16.73 -53.47
N SER A 761 2.30 16.08 -52.45
CA SER A 761 0.97 15.47 -52.53
C SER A 761 -0.14 16.52 -52.67
N SER A 762 -0.05 17.62 -51.91
CA SER A 762 -1.01 18.72 -51.99
C SER A 762 -0.89 19.51 -53.30
N PHE A 763 0.32 19.59 -53.89
CA PHE A 763 0.51 20.07 -55.26
C PHE A 763 -0.19 19.17 -56.30
N VAL A 764 0.02 17.84 -56.25
CA VAL A 764 -0.63 16.89 -57.17
C VAL A 764 -2.15 16.94 -57.07
N ILE A 765 -2.69 16.99 -55.85
CA ILE A 765 -4.15 17.08 -55.63
C ILE A 765 -4.69 18.41 -56.14
N ASN A 766 -4.05 19.55 -55.83
CA ASN A 766 -4.48 20.86 -56.34
C ASN A 766 -4.44 20.94 -57.88
N HIS A 767 -3.36 20.43 -58.50
CA HIS A 767 -3.21 20.35 -59.96
C HIS A 767 -4.31 19.51 -60.63
N ARG A 768 -4.70 18.40 -60.02
CA ARG A 768 -5.72 17.46 -60.52
C ARG A 768 -7.15 17.77 -60.05
N MET A 769 -7.32 18.83 -59.25
CA MET A 769 -8.61 19.43 -58.90
C MET A 769 -8.99 20.61 -59.81
N ASP A 770 -8.08 21.07 -60.68
CA ASP A 770 -8.34 22.20 -61.57
C ASP A 770 -9.27 21.79 -62.72
N THR A 771 -10.52 22.26 -62.68
CA THR A 771 -11.56 21.98 -63.68
C THR A 771 -11.25 22.58 -65.06
N THR A 772 -10.23 23.43 -65.18
CA THR A 772 -9.70 23.88 -66.48
C THR A 772 -8.80 22.85 -67.15
N LEU A 773 -8.34 21.83 -66.41
CA LEU A 773 -7.46 20.76 -66.90
C LEU A 773 -8.20 19.42 -67.01
N ASP A 774 -9.10 19.09 -66.10
CA ASP A 774 -9.81 17.79 -66.08
C ASP A 774 -11.33 17.94 -65.99
N GLU A 775 -12.03 17.32 -66.94
CA GLU A 775 -13.51 17.24 -66.99
C GLU A 775 -14.12 16.59 -65.74
N LEU A 776 -13.36 15.72 -65.08
CA LEU A 776 -13.69 15.06 -63.81
C LEU A 776 -12.47 15.15 -62.90
N PRO A 777 -12.49 15.99 -61.85
CA PRO A 777 -11.33 16.20 -60.99
C PRO A 777 -10.91 14.88 -60.31
N LEU A 778 -9.60 14.69 -60.19
CA LEU A 778 -8.90 13.53 -59.61
C LEU A 778 -9.09 12.18 -60.34
N HIS A 779 -9.85 12.09 -61.43
CA HIS A 779 -10.07 10.80 -62.10
C HIS A 779 -8.76 10.25 -62.71
N GLY A 780 -8.46 8.97 -62.45
CA GLY A 780 -7.24 8.30 -62.92
C GLY A 780 -5.95 8.75 -62.22
N VAL A 781 -6.05 9.40 -61.04
CA VAL A 781 -4.89 9.72 -60.19
C VAL A 781 -4.46 8.47 -59.41
N VAL A 782 -3.16 8.15 -59.41
CA VAL A 782 -2.59 7.00 -58.69
C VAL A 782 -1.56 7.47 -57.67
N VAL A 783 -1.89 7.38 -56.38
CA VAL A 783 -1.09 7.94 -55.27
C VAL A 783 -1.10 7.03 -54.03
N PRO A 784 -0.12 7.19 -53.12
CA PRO A 784 -0.14 6.60 -51.78
C PRO A 784 -1.43 6.88 -51.01
N SER A 785 -1.91 5.91 -50.23
CA SER A 785 -3.10 6.06 -49.39
C SER A 785 -2.93 7.21 -48.39
N ASN A 786 -1.74 7.32 -47.80
CA ASN A 786 -1.34 8.39 -46.87
C ASN A 786 -1.42 9.81 -47.49
N TRP A 787 -1.41 9.95 -48.81
CA TRP A 787 -1.53 11.27 -49.44
C TRP A 787 -2.95 11.84 -49.37
N LEU A 788 -3.97 10.99 -49.23
CA LEU A 788 -5.39 11.32 -49.43
C LEU A 788 -6.21 11.50 -48.14
N ILE A 789 -5.67 11.13 -46.97
CA ILE A 789 -6.41 11.12 -45.69
C ILE A 789 -6.76 12.51 -45.12
N PHE A 790 -6.06 13.56 -45.56
CA PHE A 790 -6.20 14.91 -44.99
C PHE A 790 -7.17 15.76 -45.80
N SER A 791 -8.38 16.00 -45.28
CA SER A 791 -9.44 16.65 -46.06
C SER A 791 -9.16 18.12 -46.43
N GLN A 792 -8.22 18.80 -45.76
CA GLN A 792 -7.77 20.14 -46.16
C GLN A 792 -7.07 20.18 -47.54
N LYS A 793 -6.62 19.04 -48.08
CA LYS A 793 -6.02 18.98 -49.43
C LYS A 793 -7.04 19.26 -50.53
N PHE A 794 -8.32 18.97 -50.29
CA PHE A 794 -9.43 19.14 -51.23
C PHE A 794 -10.23 20.44 -51.02
N SER A 795 -9.88 21.27 -50.03
CA SER A 795 -10.56 22.54 -49.75
C SER A 795 -9.84 23.73 -50.38
N VAL A 796 -10.57 24.46 -51.25
CA VAL A 796 -10.14 25.69 -51.96
C VAL A 796 -9.03 25.46 -52.99
N LYS A 797 -9.12 26.14 -54.14
CA LYS A 797 -8.03 26.16 -55.15
C LYS A 797 -6.85 26.95 -54.58
N LYS A 798 -5.66 26.37 -54.62
CA LYS A 798 -4.43 26.94 -54.04
C LYS A 798 -3.56 27.54 -55.13
N ASP A 799 -2.94 28.68 -54.82
CA ASP A 799 -2.11 29.43 -55.74
C ASP A 799 -0.69 28.85 -55.74
N VAL A 800 -0.31 28.27 -56.88
CA VAL A 800 1.02 27.67 -57.10
C VAL A 800 1.58 28.18 -58.42
N GLU A 801 2.60 29.03 -58.32
CA GLU A 801 3.35 29.46 -59.51
C GLU A 801 4.18 28.31 -60.08
N PRO A 802 4.14 28.06 -61.41
CA PRO A 802 4.98 27.05 -62.06
C PRO A 802 6.48 27.22 -61.78
N GLN A 803 6.95 28.47 -61.61
CA GLN A 803 8.34 28.74 -61.26
C GLN A 803 8.69 28.27 -59.84
N SER A 804 7.80 28.48 -58.87
CA SER A 804 8.02 28.07 -57.48
C SER A 804 8.13 26.54 -57.33
N ILE A 805 7.31 25.77 -58.05
CA ILE A 805 7.45 24.31 -58.09
C ILE A 805 8.71 23.85 -58.85
N SER A 806 9.20 24.60 -59.86
CA SER A 806 10.52 24.32 -60.46
C SER A 806 11.64 24.47 -59.44
N SER A 807 11.70 25.60 -58.75
CA SER A 807 12.74 25.88 -57.74
C SER A 807 12.76 24.83 -56.62
N PHE A 808 11.57 24.38 -56.20
CA PHE A 808 11.46 23.31 -55.22
C PHE A 808 11.99 21.96 -55.73
N LEU A 809 11.71 21.59 -56.98
CA LEU A 809 12.24 20.38 -57.60
C LEU A 809 13.77 20.46 -57.79
N ASP A 810 14.31 21.62 -58.14
CA ASP A 810 15.76 21.84 -58.19
C ASP A 810 16.41 21.69 -56.80
N ALA A 811 15.78 22.19 -55.74
CA ALA A 811 16.24 22.03 -54.36
C ALA A 811 16.19 20.56 -53.89
N ILE A 812 15.12 19.81 -54.21
CA ILE A 812 15.05 18.35 -53.96
C ILE A 812 16.14 17.62 -54.75
N GLY A 813 16.36 17.99 -56.02
CA GLY A 813 17.44 17.45 -56.84
C GLY A 813 18.82 17.70 -56.23
N ASN A 814 19.03 18.86 -55.61
CA ASN A 814 20.27 19.20 -54.91
C ASN A 814 20.41 18.48 -53.56
N LEU A 815 19.31 18.25 -52.81
CA LEU A 815 19.30 17.39 -51.62
C LEU A 815 19.70 15.94 -51.99
N ILE A 816 19.10 15.38 -53.05
CA ILE A 816 19.42 14.05 -53.57
C ILE A 816 20.90 13.95 -53.97
N LYS A 817 21.45 14.97 -54.64
CA LYS A 817 22.88 15.06 -54.95
C LYS A 817 23.75 15.05 -53.69
N ARG A 818 23.44 15.87 -52.67
CA ARG A 818 24.18 15.88 -51.39
C ARG A 818 24.19 14.49 -50.74
N LEU A 819 23.02 13.83 -50.66
CA LEU A 819 22.90 12.47 -50.14
C LEU A 819 23.66 11.40 -50.96
N HIS A 820 23.91 11.64 -52.25
CA HIS A 820 24.60 10.73 -53.16
C HIS A 820 26.12 10.95 -53.22
N VAL A 821 26.59 12.21 -53.22
CA VAL A 821 28.03 12.54 -53.33
C VAL A 821 28.82 12.06 -52.12
N ASP A 822 28.31 12.26 -50.89
CA ASP A 822 28.90 11.74 -49.65
C ASP A 822 28.91 10.18 -49.56
N CYS A 823 28.46 9.49 -50.61
CA CYS A 823 28.41 8.04 -50.74
C CYS A 823 29.52 7.49 -51.67
N ALA A 824 30.19 8.35 -52.45
CA ALA A 824 31.18 7.95 -53.45
C ALA A 824 32.60 7.73 -52.88
N ASP A 825 33.04 8.60 -51.96
CA ASP A 825 34.42 8.62 -51.43
C ASP A 825 34.71 7.56 -50.35
N GLY A 826 34.21 6.34 -50.57
CA GLY A 826 34.48 5.15 -49.74
C GLY A 826 35.93 4.64 -49.75
N ARG A 827 36.91 5.50 -50.12
CA ARG A 827 38.35 5.22 -50.12
C ARG A 827 39.15 6.03 -49.08
N ALA A 828 38.48 6.80 -48.22
CA ALA A 828 39.11 7.53 -47.10
C ALA A 828 39.55 6.60 -45.94
N LEU A 829 40.28 5.52 -46.26
CA LEU A 829 40.96 4.66 -45.29
C LEU A 829 42.47 4.79 -45.53
N HIS A 830 43.22 5.15 -44.48
CA HIS A 830 44.69 5.28 -44.44
C HIS A 830 45.39 6.54 -45.00
N THR A 831 44.97 7.75 -44.61
CA THR A 831 45.90 8.91 -44.47
C THR A 831 45.49 9.84 -43.31
N PRO A 832 46.31 10.01 -42.23
CA PRO A 832 45.89 10.77 -41.03
C PRO A 832 45.86 12.31 -41.11
N GLN A 833 46.08 12.93 -42.28
CA GLN A 833 46.42 14.36 -42.37
C GLN A 833 45.45 15.27 -43.16
N THR A 834 44.33 14.73 -43.68
CA THR A 834 43.33 15.51 -44.45
C THR A 834 41.93 15.52 -43.81
N VAL A 835 41.86 15.46 -42.47
CA VAL A 835 40.60 15.30 -41.72
C VAL A 835 39.78 16.59 -41.61
N PHE A 836 40.41 17.77 -41.70
CA PHE A 836 39.77 19.04 -41.29
C PHE A 836 38.70 19.61 -42.25
N ASN A 837 38.71 19.27 -43.55
CA ASN A 837 37.88 19.96 -44.54
C ASN A 837 36.80 19.07 -45.20
N ALA A 838 36.63 17.82 -44.75
CA ALA A 838 35.70 16.86 -45.36
C ALA A 838 34.40 16.63 -44.56
N HIS A 839 34.23 17.29 -43.40
CA HIS A 839 33.09 17.07 -42.51
C HIS A 839 31.85 17.94 -42.81
N GLU A 840 31.97 19.07 -43.51
CA GLU A 840 30.92 20.11 -43.55
C GLU A 840 29.70 19.85 -44.48
N SER A 841 29.57 18.67 -45.11
CA SER A 841 28.63 18.47 -46.22
C SER A 841 27.19 18.11 -45.82
N THR A 842 26.98 17.27 -44.80
CA THR A 842 25.63 16.83 -44.37
C THR A 842 25.31 16.94 -42.87
N ASP A 843 26.16 17.56 -42.04
CA ASP A 843 25.98 17.67 -40.57
C ASP A 843 24.67 18.32 -40.07
N PHE A 844 23.90 18.98 -40.94
CA PHE A 844 22.56 19.49 -40.60
C PHE A 844 21.43 18.43 -40.68
N LEU A 845 21.71 17.22 -41.18
CA LEU A 845 20.76 16.14 -41.37
C LEU A 845 21.07 14.95 -40.45
N TRP A 846 20.10 14.56 -39.62
CA TRP A 846 20.26 13.50 -38.61
C TRP A 846 19.06 12.54 -38.59
N LEU A 847 19.18 11.46 -37.80
CA LEU A 847 18.12 10.47 -37.55
C LEU A 847 18.15 10.09 -36.06
N ALA A 848 17.00 9.76 -35.47
CA ALA A 848 16.84 9.64 -34.00
C ALA A 848 17.84 8.70 -33.30
N HIS A 849 18.30 7.65 -33.99
CA HIS A 849 19.19 6.62 -33.44
C HIS A 849 20.58 6.59 -34.11
N VAL A 850 20.98 7.67 -34.80
CA VAL A 850 22.34 7.80 -35.36
C VAL A 850 22.81 9.25 -35.43
N THR A 851 23.99 9.51 -34.86
CA THR A 851 24.69 10.80 -34.94
C THR A 851 25.16 11.18 -36.36
N SER A 852 25.20 10.24 -37.30
CA SER A 852 25.49 10.48 -38.71
C SER A 852 24.69 9.53 -39.62
N VAL A 853 24.19 10.05 -40.75
CA VAL A 853 23.36 9.26 -41.68
C VAL A 853 24.25 8.35 -42.52
N THR A 854 24.32 7.07 -42.13
CA THR A 854 25.17 6.07 -42.82
C THR A 854 24.80 5.91 -44.32
N PRO A 855 25.75 5.53 -45.20
CA PRO A 855 25.50 5.28 -46.63
C PRO A 855 24.27 4.38 -46.92
N LEU A 856 24.08 3.31 -46.15
CA LEU A 856 22.94 2.40 -46.30
C LEU A 856 21.59 3.08 -46.01
N LEU A 857 21.56 4.03 -45.06
CA LEU A 857 20.39 4.84 -44.74
C LEU A 857 20.17 5.94 -45.80
N ARG A 858 21.23 6.60 -46.27
CA ARG A 858 21.13 7.59 -47.38
C ARG A 858 20.47 6.97 -48.61
N ASN A 859 20.83 5.73 -48.97
CA ASN A 859 20.20 4.98 -50.07
C ASN A 859 18.68 4.79 -49.90
N ILE A 860 18.18 4.64 -48.67
CA ILE A 860 16.75 4.47 -48.36
C ILE A 860 16.00 5.79 -48.57
N PHE A 861 16.54 6.91 -48.09
CA PHE A 861 15.92 8.22 -48.29
C PHE A 861 16.03 8.71 -49.76
N ILE A 862 17.09 8.37 -50.48
CA ILE A 862 17.17 8.58 -51.94
C ILE A 862 16.05 7.78 -52.64
N PHE A 863 15.85 6.50 -52.30
CA PHE A 863 14.74 5.71 -52.84
C PHE A 863 13.38 6.37 -52.53
N ARG A 864 13.14 6.78 -51.28
CA ARG A 864 11.89 7.42 -50.85
C ARG A 864 11.58 8.66 -51.69
N LEU A 865 12.56 9.57 -51.82
CA LEU A 865 12.42 10.77 -52.64
C LEU A 865 12.22 10.44 -54.13
N CYS A 866 12.94 9.44 -54.68
CA CYS A 866 12.77 9.03 -56.08
C CYS A 866 11.37 8.43 -56.35
N ARG A 867 10.86 7.56 -55.47
CA ARG A 867 9.48 7.02 -55.52
C ARG A 867 8.46 8.16 -55.57
N THR A 868 8.60 9.12 -54.67
CA THR A 868 7.75 10.30 -54.58
C THR A 868 7.82 11.19 -55.83
N LEU A 869 9.02 11.47 -56.37
CA LEU A 869 9.18 12.23 -57.61
C LEU A 869 8.59 11.50 -58.83
N CYS A 870 8.70 10.17 -58.90
CA CYS A 870 8.08 9.35 -59.95
C CYS A 870 6.55 9.41 -59.90
N LEU A 871 5.96 9.38 -58.71
CA LEU A 871 4.52 9.55 -58.51
C LEU A 871 4.04 10.96 -58.90
N VAL A 872 4.81 12.02 -58.59
CA VAL A 872 4.51 13.38 -59.05
C VAL A 872 4.60 13.49 -60.57
N ALA A 873 5.65 12.93 -61.19
CA ALA A 873 5.85 12.95 -62.64
C ALA A 873 4.75 12.17 -63.39
N HIS A 874 4.27 11.05 -62.83
CA HIS A 874 3.13 10.32 -63.40
C HIS A 874 1.83 11.13 -63.38
N ASN A 875 1.49 11.75 -62.24
CA ASN A 875 0.21 12.40 -62.02
C ASN A 875 0.14 13.86 -62.53
N THR A 876 1.22 14.43 -63.07
CA THR A 876 1.23 15.78 -63.64
C THR A 876 1.22 15.81 -65.17
N ARG A 877 0.66 16.89 -65.73
CA ARG A 877 0.73 17.21 -67.16
C ARG A 877 1.80 18.26 -67.49
N TYR A 878 2.43 18.89 -66.49
CA TYR A 878 3.48 19.88 -66.75
C TYR A 878 4.75 19.21 -67.25
N LEU A 879 5.03 19.37 -68.55
CA LEU A 879 6.27 18.89 -69.18
C LEU A 879 7.53 19.36 -68.44
N MET A 880 7.55 20.60 -67.96
CA MET A 880 8.63 21.14 -67.13
C MET A 880 8.92 20.28 -65.89
N VAL A 881 7.89 19.80 -65.18
CA VAL A 881 8.06 18.93 -64.01
C VAL A 881 8.62 17.57 -64.44
N LYS A 882 8.12 16.99 -65.53
CA LYS A 882 8.67 15.72 -66.08
C LYS A 882 10.14 15.87 -66.51
N HIS A 883 10.50 16.97 -67.18
CA HIS A 883 11.90 17.27 -67.55
C HIS A 883 12.81 17.44 -66.32
N LYS A 884 12.33 18.12 -65.26
CA LYS A 884 13.08 18.28 -64.00
C LYS A 884 13.30 16.94 -63.30
N VAL A 885 12.26 16.12 -63.16
CA VAL A 885 12.37 14.76 -62.60
C VAL A 885 13.30 13.88 -63.44
N ASN A 886 13.19 13.92 -64.77
CA ASN A 886 14.07 13.17 -65.66
C ASN A 886 15.53 13.62 -65.53
N SER A 887 15.80 14.92 -65.36
CA SER A 887 17.16 15.43 -65.11
C SER A 887 17.75 14.86 -63.81
N ILE A 888 16.94 14.79 -62.74
CA ILE A 888 17.36 14.22 -61.44
C ILE A 888 17.62 12.71 -61.56
N VAL A 889 16.71 11.94 -62.18
CA VAL A 889 16.83 10.49 -62.31
C VAL A 889 17.97 10.09 -63.26
N LEU A 890 18.10 10.77 -64.40
CA LEU A 890 19.21 10.54 -65.33
C LEU A 890 20.57 10.92 -64.74
N HIS A 891 20.63 11.88 -63.82
CA HIS A 891 21.85 12.21 -63.09
C HIS A 891 22.27 11.07 -62.15
N LEU A 892 21.33 10.50 -61.37
CA LEU A 892 21.56 9.34 -60.50
C LEU A 892 21.94 8.07 -61.26
N HIS A 893 21.40 7.86 -62.46
CA HIS A 893 21.74 6.72 -63.31
C HIS A 893 23.16 6.85 -63.90
N LYS A 894 23.56 8.06 -64.31
CA LYS A 894 24.88 8.32 -64.93
C LYS A 894 26.05 8.33 -63.96
N THR A 895 25.82 8.42 -62.65
CA THR A 895 26.91 8.37 -61.65
C THR A 895 27.29 6.92 -61.32
N ASN A 896 28.49 6.53 -61.77
CA ASN A 896 29.07 5.19 -61.59
C ASN A 896 29.55 4.91 -60.15
N GLY A 897 28.66 4.99 -59.17
CA GLY A 897 28.86 4.40 -57.84
C GLY A 897 28.87 2.86 -57.91
N PRO A 898 29.59 2.17 -57.00
CA PRO A 898 29.89 0.74 -57.11
C PRO A 898 28.66 -0.15 -57.31
N GLN A 899 28.87 -1.27 -58.00
CA GLN A 899 27.81 -2.10 -58.55
C GLN A 899 27.03 -2.88 -57.45
N HIS A 900 25.77 -3.19 -57.74
CA HIS A 900 24.87 -4.11 -57.01
C HIS A 900 24.34 -3.76 -55.60
N LEU A 901 24.81 -2.73 -54.88
CA LEU A 901 24.46 -2.55 -53.44
C LEU A 901 23.56 -1.35 -53.04
N ALA A 902 22.94 -0.65 -54.00
CA ALA A 902 22.10 0.53 -53.73
C ALA A 902 20.60 0.28 -53.93
N TYR A 903 19.80 0.32 -52.85
CA TYR A 903 18.36 0.04 -52.86
C TYR A 903 17.56 0.86 -53.88
N TYR A 904 17.90 2.14 -54.08
CA TYR A 904 17.23 3.01 -55.06
C TYR A 904 17.56 2.67 -56.52
N ARG A 905 18.67 1.97 -56.80
CA ARG A 905 19.20 1.82 -58.17
C ARG A 905 18.25 1.03 -59.06
N LYS A 906 17.60 -0.04 -58.56
CA LYS A 906 16.56 -0.78 -59.33
C LYS A 906 15.50 0.19 -59.86
N LEU A 907 14.90 1.00 -58.98
CA LEU A 907 13.85 1.95 -59.38
C LEU A 907 14.37 2.98 -60.40
N VAL A 908 15.58 3.51 -60.21
CA VAL A 908 16.18 4.48 -61.15
C VAL A 908 16.44 3.86 -62.52
N ASP A 909 16.98 2.64 -62.57
CA ASP A 909 17.30 1.96 -63.83
C ASP A 909 16.00 1.52 -64.55
N ASP A 910 15.02 0.96 -63.82
CA ASP A 910 13.67 0.65 -64.34
C ASP A 910 13.01 1.89 -64.97
N VAL A 911 13.14 3.07 -64.34
CA VAL A 911 12.59 4.34 -64.88
C VAL A 911 13.35 4.76 -66.14
N VAL A 912 14.68 4.72 -66.15
CA VAL A 912 15.48 5.19 -67.30
C VAL A 912 15.29 4.30 -68.52
N GLU A 913 15.26 2.97 -68.37
CA GLU A 913 14.98 2.04 -69.47
C GLU A 913 13.62 2.35 -70.12
N ARG A 914 12.59 2.53 -69.30
CA ARG A 914 11.19 2.73 -69.77
C ARG A 914 10.97 4.11 -70.38
N ILE A 915 11.75 5.12 -69.99
CA ILE A 915 11.77 6.43 -70.65
C ILE A 915 12.52 6.34 -71.99
N ALA A 916 13.68 5.66 -72.04
CA ALA A 916 14.48 5.53 -73.25
C ALA A 916 13.75 4.75 -74.38
N LEU A 917 12.88 3.81 -74.01
CA LEU A 917 12.11 2.99 -74.95
C LEU A 917 10.85 3.68 -75.52
N LEU A 918 10.52 4.91 -75.13
CA LEU A 918 9.32 5.64 -75.59
C LEU A 918 9.60 7.00 -76.29
N PRO A 919 10.32 7.04 -77.44
CA PRO A 919 10.42 8.27 -78.22
C PRO A 919 9.12 8.70 -78.91
N ASP A 920 8.46 7.81 -79.67
CA ASP A 920 7.54 8.28 -80.73
C ASP A 920 6.49 7.25 -81.24
N ARG A 921 5.77 6.52 -80.36
CA ARG A 921 4.59 5.72 -80.77
C ARG A 921 3.45 5.80 -79.76
N GLY A 922 2.29 6.28 -80.23
CA GLY A 922 1.12 6.60 -79.41
C GLY A 922 0.34 5.39 -78.87
N VAL A 923 0.84 4.78 -77.78
CA VAL A 923 0.08 3.82 -76.96
C VAL A 923 -0.25 4.47 -75.61
N PRO A 924 -1.41 5.13 -75.45
CA PRO A 924 -1.79 5.76 -74.19
C PRO A 924 -2.35 4.73 -73.20
N ARG A 925 -1.69 4.52 -72.05
CA ARG A 925 -2.36 4.21 -70.76
C ARG A 925 -1.46 4.15 -69.51
N LEU A 926 -0.20 3.73 -69.59
CA LEU A 926 0.74 3.79 -68.46
C LEU A 926 2.04 4.49 -68.85
N ASP A 927 2.39 5.53 -68.09
CA ASP A 927 3.67 6.23 -68.15
C ASP A 927 4.78 5.39 -67.47
N GLY A 928 6.03 5.55 -67.91
CA GLY A 928 7.16 4.71 -67.48
C GLY A 928 7.39 4.72 -65.97
N TYR A 929 7.21 5.87 -65.33
CA TYR A 929 7.37 6.06 -63.89
C TYR A 929 6.47 5.13 -63.06
N LEU A 930 5.19 4.98 -63.43
CA LEU A 930 4.26 4.17 -62.63
C LEU A 930 4.64 2.69 -62.73
N ARG A 931 4.98 2.18 -63.92
CA ARG A 931 5.40 0.78 -64.09
C ARG A 931 6.66 0.47 -63.28
N ALA A 932 7.65 1.36 -63.27
CA ALA A 932 8.85 1.18 -62.46
C ALA A 932 8.56 1.16 -60.95
N VAL A 933 7.65 2.02 -60.46
CA VAL A 933 7.22 1.99 -59.05
C VAL A 933 6.43 0.71 -58.74
N LEU A 934 5.57 0.24 -59.65
CA LEU A 934 4.81 -1.01 -59.47
C LEU A 934 5.73 -2.24 -59.48
N ASP A 935 6.66 -2.36 -60.43
CA ASP A 935 7.57 -3.51 -60.53
C ASP A 935 8.65 -3.51 -59.43
N PHE A 936 8.86 -2.37 -58.76
CA PHE A 936 9.56 -2.32 -57.48
C PHE A 936 8.67 -2.83 -56.32
N ASN A 937 7.40 -2.42 -56.29
CA ASN A 937 6.44 -2.79 -55.25
C ASN A 937 5.97 -4.25 -55.33
N THR A 938 5.92 -4.91 -56.49
CA THR A 938 5.43 -6.29 -56.66
C THR A 938 6.22 -7.35 -55.88
N ASN A 939 7.45 -7.04 -55.49
CA ASN A 939 8.26 -7.90 -54.61
C ASN A 939 7.88 -7.78 -53.12
N ASN A 940 6.96 -6.87 -52.76
CA ASN A 940 6.62 -6.50 -51.38
C ASN A 940 5.12 -6.73 -51.12
N ALA A 941 4.77 -7.25 -49.94
CA ALA A 941 3.42 -7.76 -49.66
C ALA A 941 2.31 -6.70 -49.55
N ALA A 942 2.63 -5.41 -49.47
CA ALA A 942 1.68 -4.32 -49.21
C ALA A 942 1.71 -3.23 -50.31
N SER A 943 0.62 -3.10 -51.07
CA SER A 943 0.41 -1.97 -51.98
C SER A 943 -0.34 -0.82 -51.27
N ASP A 944 0.43 0.15 -50.80
CA ASP A 944 -0.04 1.47 -50.32
C ASP A 944 -0.75 2.29 -51.43
N LEU A 945 -0.51 1.99 -52.71
CA LEU A 945 -1.04 2.78 -53.83
C LEU A 945 -2.54 2.55 -54.10
N VAL A 946 -3.24 3.66 -54.32
CA VAL A 946 -4.67 3.74 -54.65
C VAL A 946 -4.88 4.48 -55.98
N GLU A 947 -5.76 3.94 -56.83
CA GLU A 947 -6.29 4.57 -58.04
C GLU A 947 -7.63 5.24 -57.74
N LEU A 948 -7.74 6.54 -58.00
CA LEU A 948 -8.97 7.33 -57.84
C LEU A 948 -9.87 7.23 -59.08
N VAL A 949 -11.05 6.62 -58.94
CA VAL A 949 -12.00 6.39 -60.04
C VAL A 949 -13.37 7.04 -59.76
N HIS A 950 -13.64 8.19 -60.36
CA HIS A 950 -14.97 8.81 -60.32
C HIS A 950 -16.07 7.86 -60.83
N LYS A 951 -17.17 7.68 -60.07
CA LYS A 951 -18.17 6.62 -60.33
C LYS A 951 -18.80 6.62 -61.73
N THR A 952 -18.84 7.76 -62.44
CA THR A 952 -19.44 7.88 -63.77
C THR A 952 -18.57 7.36 -64.93
N ARG A 953 -17.31 6.96 -64.69
CA ARG A 953 -16.43 6.39 -65.72
C ARG A 953 -15.99 4.97 -65.37
N GLN A 954 -16.02 4.10 -66.37
CA GLN A 954 -15.36 2.79 -66.31
C GLN A 954 -13.84 3.01 -66.41
N SER A 955 -13.09 2.58 -65.39
CA SER A 955 -11.62 2.44 -65.48
C SER A 955 -11.25 0.98 -65.70
N ILE A 956 -10.18 0.74 -66.46
CA ILE A 956 -9.56 -0.58 -66.60
C ILE A 956 -8.62 -0.74 -65.40
N GLN A 957 -8.90 -1.71 -64.53
CA GLN A 957 -8.15 -1.90 -63.30
C GLN A 957 -6.65 -2.09 -63.57
N ILE A 958 -5.84 -1.22 -62.98
CA ILE A 958 -4.38 -1.41 -62.93
C ILE A 958 -4.11 -2.59 -61.99
N SER A 959 -3.55 -3.66 -62.53
CA SER A 959 -3.14 -4.85 -61.76
C SER A 959 -2.24 -4.44 -60.59
N SER A 960 -2.46 -5.06 -59.42
CA SER A 960 -1.83 -4.77 -58.12
C SER A 960 -2.11 -3.40 -57.48
N VAL A 961 -3.03 -2.56 -58.00
CA VAL A 961 -3.43 -1.28 -57.37
C VAL A 961 -4.87 -1.36 -56.83
N ARG A 962 -5.13 -0.75 -55.66
CA ARG A 962 -6.46 -0.68 -55.05
C ARG A 962 -7.28 0.44 -55.70
N GLN A 963 -8.44 0.14 -56.28
CA GLN A 963 -9.35 1.18 -56.77
C GLN A 963 -10.20 1.77 -55.64
N LEU A 964 -10.37 3.10 -55.64
CA LEU A 964 -11.27 3.83 -54.76
C LEU A 964 -12.30 4.59 -55.61
N ARG A 965 -13.60 4.29 -55.41
CA ARG A 965 -14.70 4.89 -56.20
C ARG A 965 -15.43 5.98 -55.42
N TYR A 966 -15.44 7.19 -55.95
CA TYR A 966 -15.99 8.40 -55.30
C TYR A 966 -16.98 9.15 -56.23
N GLU A 967 -17.89 9.93 -55.65
CA GLU A 967 -18.70 10.92 -56.38
C GLU A 967 -18.17 12.34 -56.14
N LYS A 968 -17.73 12.65 -54.92
CA LYS A 968 -17.19 13.96 -54.55
C LYS A 968 -15.80 13.82 -53.96
N ALA A 969 -14.91 14.74 -54.30
CA ALA A 969 -13.54 14.75 -53.78
C ALA A 969 -13.49 14.81 -52.23
N SER A 970 -14.50 15.40 -51.60
CA SER A 970 -14.67 15.45 -50.14
C SER A 970 -14.95 14.08 -49.49
N GLU A 971 -15.39 13.08 -50.24
CA GLU A 971 -15.69 11.72 -49.73
C GLU A 971 -14.41 10.86 -49.60
N ILE A 972 -13.37 11.17 -50.38
CA ILE A 972 -12.14 10.37 -50.50
C ILE A 972 -11.49 10.04 -49.13
N PRO A 973 -11.32 11.00 -48.19
CA PRO A 973 -10.80 10.69 -46.85
C PRO A 973 -11.66 9.72 -46.04
N TYR A 974 -12.99 9.82 -46.16
CA TYR A 974 -13.94 8.97 -45.43
C TYR A 974 -13.95 7.53 -45.97
N LEU A 975 -13.78 7.37 -47.29
CA LEU A 975 -13.72 6.09 -47.98
C LEU A 975 -12.40 5.33 -47.76
N LEU A 976 -11.34 6.03 -47.33
CA LEU A 976 -10.04 5.44 -46.99
C LEU A 976 -9.90 5.15 -45.49
N SER A 977 -10.22 6.13 -44.64
CA SER A 977 -9.90 6.11 -43.22
C SER A 977 -10.99 6.78 -42.37
N SER A 978 -12.21 6.23 -42.38
CA SER A 978 -13.33 6.65 -41.53
C SER A 978 -12.94 6.81 -40.05
N HIS A 979 -12.08 5.93 -39.54
CA HIS A 979 -11.60 5.91 -38.15
C HIS A 979 -10.68 7.10 -37.82
N MET A 980 -9.88 7.58 -38.79
CA MET A 980 -9.10 8.83 -38.63
C MET A 980 -10.03 10.06 -38.60
N VAL A 981 -11.11 10.07 -39.38
CA VAL A 981 -12.09 11.17 -39.33
C VAL A 981 -12.90 11.13 -38.03
N ALA A 982 -13.20 9.95 -37.48
CA ALA A 982 -13.77 9.80 -36.15
C ALA A 982 -12.83 10.34 -35.05
N ALA A 983 -11.52 10.10 -35.16
CA ALA A 983 -10.51 10.66 -34.25
C ALA A 983 -10.38 12.20 -34.31
N GLN A 984 -10.76 12.81 -35.44
CA GLN A 984 -10.85 14.26 -35.64
C GLN A 984 -12.22 14.86 -35.23
N SER A 985 -13.19 14.02 -34.84
CA SER A 985 -14.52 14.45 -34.40
C SER A 985 -14.53 14.92 -32.94
N THR A 986 -15.48 15.78 -32.61
CA THR A 986 -15.77 16.24 -31.23
C THR A 986 -17.12 15.74 -30.72
N LEU A 987 -17.79 14.84 -31.45
CA LEU A 987 -19.03 14.20 -31.02
C LEU A 987 -18.73 12.97 -30.16
N ARG A 988 -19.69 12.58 -29.30
CA ARG A 988 -19.56 11.40 -28.43
C ARG A 988 -19.41 10.13 -29.27
N VAL A 989 -18.48 9.26 -28.87
CA VAL A 989 -18.13 8.00 -29.57
C VAL A 989 -19.30 6.99 -29.60
N GLU A 990 -20.24 7.11 -28.66
CA GLU A 990 -21.46 6.29 -28.57
C GLU A 990 -22.57 6.71 -29.55
N ALA A 991 -22.42 7.84 -30.25
CA ALA A 991 -23.39 8.26 -31.25
C ALA A 991 -23.34 7.33 -32.48
N ALA A 992 -24.50 6.84 -32.91
CA ALA A 992 -24.62 5.98 -34.08
C ALA A 992 -23.97 6.65 -35.33
N PRO A 993 -23.29 5.88 -36.19
CA PRO A 993 -22.53 6.44 -37.30
C PRO A 993 -23.43 7.24 -38.24
N PHE A 994 -23.10 8.51 -38.46
CA PHE A 994 -23.87 9.40 -39.31
C PHE A 994 -23.77 8.97 -40.78
N VAL A 995 -24.81 8.32 -41.27
CA VAL A 995 -24.98 7.97 -42.69
C VAL A 995 -25.70 9.12 -43.40
N PRO A 996 -25.05 9.86 -44.33
CA PRO A 996 -25.74 10.83 -45.15
C PRO A 996 -26.77 10.11 -46.03
N ARG A 997 -28.06 10.49 -45.94
CA ARG A 997 -29.09 9.99 -46.86
C ARG A 997 -28.72 10.39 -48.30
N MET A 998 -28.33 9.43 -49.13
CA MET A 998 -28.19 9.66 -50.57
C MET A 998 -29.58 9.94 -51.15
N GLN A 999 -29.72 11.06 -51.85
CA GLN A 999 -30.92 11.36 -52.62
C GLN A 999 -30.87 10.54 -53.91
N HIS A 1000 -31.84 9.64 -54.10
CA HIS A 1000 -31.97 8.93 -55.37
C HIS A 1000 -32.28 9.90 -56.52
N PRO A 1001 -31.70 9.71 -57.72
CA PRO A 1001 -32.11 10.46 -58.90
C PRO A 1001 -33.58 10.17 -59.23
N LYS A 1002 -34.33 11.22 -59.58
CA LYS A 1002 -35.52 11.03 -60.40
C LYS A 1002 -35.05 10.83 -61.84
N ASP A 1003 -35.59 9.84 -62.54
CA ASP A 1003 -36.15 10.13 -63.86
C ASP A 1003 -37.20 9.12 -64.34
N ASN A 1004 -38.01 9.60 -65.26
CA ASN A 1004 -39.29 9.07 -65.70
C ASN A 1004 -39.23 7.75 -66.50
N ALA A 1005 -40.23 6.86 -66.30
CA ALA A 1005 -41.00 6.27 -67.41
C ALA A 1005 -42.31 5.62 -66.92
N THR A 1006 -43.42 5.95 -67.60
CA THR A 1006 -44.76 5.36 -67.39
C THR A 1006 -44.89 4.02 -68.12
N ILE A 1007 -45.60 3.01 -67.57
CA ILE A 1007 -46.59 2.18 -68.32
C ILE A 1007 -47.38 1.19 -67.41
N ARG A 1008 -48.71 1.31 -67.51
CA ARG A 1008 -49.82 0.34 -67.35
C ARG A 1008 -49.93 -0.61 -66.14
N GLN A 1009 -51.13 -0.57 -65.55
CA GLN A 1009 -51.72 -1.61 -64.70
C GLN A 1009 -52.11 -2.87 -65.52
N ALA A 1010 -52.18 -4.01 -64.85
CA ALA A 1010 -53.06 -5.14 -65.19
C ALA A 1010 -53.48 -5.85 -63.89
N GLU A 1011 -54.74 -6.28 -63.81
CA GLU A 1011 -55.46 -6.60 -62.57
C GLU A 1011 -55.27 -8.05 -62.04
N LYS A 1012 -55.87 -8.28 -60.85
CA LYS A 1012 -56.41 -9.56 -60.30
C LYS A 1012 -55.43 -10.54 -59.63
N ASP A 1013 -55.84 -11.32 -58.61
CA ASP A 1013 -57.20 -11.56 -58.06
C ASP A 1013 -57.26 -11.52 -56.51
N ASN A 1014 -58.48 -11.58 -55.94
CA ASN A 1014 -58.81 -11.38 -54.51
C ASN A 1014 -59.09 -12.70 -53.71
N LEU A 1015 -59.46 -12.50 -52.43
CA LEU A 1015 -59.92 -13.44 -51.36
C LEU A 1015 -58.79 -13.93 -50.42
N GLU A 1016 -58.89 -13.87 -49.08
CA GLU A 1016 -59.88 -13.26 -48.14
C GLU A 1016 -59.21 -13.16 -46.74
N SER A 1017 -59.70 -12.48 -45.69
CA SER A 1017 -60.97 -11.78 -45.43
C SER A 1017 -60.81 -10.54 -44.50
N MET A 1018 -61.93 -10.05 -43.96
CA MET A 1018 -62.09 -9.00 -42.94
C MET A 1018 -63.05 -9.55 -41.82
N PRO A 1019 -63.58 -8.80 -40.80
CA PRO A 1019 -63.51 -7.34 -40.58
C PRO A 1019 -63.43 -6.78 -39.13
N GLN A 1020 -63.27 -5.44 -39.08
CA GLN A 1020 -63.97 -4.45 -38.22
C GLN A 1020 -63.63 -4.31 -36.71
N GLU A 1021 -63.80 -3.13 -36.07
CA GLU A 1021 -64.38 -1.82 -36.51
C GLU A 1021 -63.39 -0.65 -36.34
N ALA A 1022 -63.75 0.53 -36.88
CA ALA A 1022 -63.05 1.80 -36.68
C ALA A 1022 -64.05 2.98 -36.74
N ASP A 1023 -63.77 4.04 -35.97
CA ASP A 1023 -64.21 5.45 -36.09
C ASP A 1023 -63.64 6.22 -34.88
N GLY A 1024 -63.41 7.54 -34.87
CA GLY A 1024 -63.52 8.57 -35.90
C GLY A 1024 -62.87 9.88 -35.42
N GLU A 1025 -62.64 10.85 -36.30
CA GLU A 1025 -62.04 12.16 -35.95
C GLU A 1025 -63.07 13.16 -35.36
N GLU A 1026 -62.63 14.12 -34.54
CA GLU A 1026 -62.94 15.55 -34.78
C GLU A 1026 -62.07 16.52 -33.93
N VAL A 1027 -62.35 17.84 -33.98
CA VAL A 1027 -61.37 18.94 -33.84
C VAL A 1027 -61.86 20.07 -32.88
N GLU A 1028 -60.95 20.96 -32.44
CA GLU A 1028 -61.12 22.36 -31.93
C GLU A 1028 -60.57 22.63 -30.50
N LYS A 1029 -60.18 23.85 -30.07
CA LYS A 1029 -59.46 25.03 -30.65
C LYS A 1029 -59.14 26.04 -29.51
N LYS A 1030 -58.12 26.90 -29.71
CA LYS A 1030 -57.93 28.28 -29.15
C LYS A 1030 -57.61 28.57 -27.65
N GLU A 1031 -56.46 29.24 -27.46
CA GLU A 1031 -56.25 30.61 -26.88
C GLU A 1031 -56.97 31.00 -25.55
N VAL A 1032 -56.29 31.18 -24.38
CA VAL A 1032 -55.46 32.36 -23.92
C VAL A 1032 -56.30 33.58 -23.48
N PRO A 1033 -55.97 34.41 -22.44
CA PRO A 1033 -54.91 34.41 -21.39
C PRO A 1033 -55.46 34.52 -19.93
N VAL A 1034 -54.60 34.73 -18.90
CA VAL A 1034 -54.59 35.93 -17.99
C VAL A 1034 -53.64 35.80 -16.78
N VAL A 1035 -52.98 36.93 -16.50
CA VAL A 1035 -52.10 37.36 -15.38
C VAL A 1035 -52.54 36.98 -13.95
N VAL A 1036 -51.58 36.66 -13.06
CA VAL A 1036 -51.33 37.32 -11.74
C VAL A 1036 -50.00 36.82 -11.12
N ASP A 1037 -49.27 37.76 -10.53
CA ASP A 1037 -48.15 37.61 -9.58
C ASP A 1037 -48.45 38.64 -8.46
N PRO A 1038 -48.39 38.29 -7.15
CA PRO A 1038 -47.17 38.63 -6.40
C PRO A 1038 -46.81 37.74 -5.18
N GLU A 1039 -45.50 37.70 -4.91
CA GLU A 1039 -44.82 37.78 -3.60
C GLU A 1039 -45.11 36.81 -2.41
N ALA A 1040 -44.02 36.17 -1.97
CA ALA A 1040 -43.57 35.95 -0.59
C ALA A 1040 -44.33 34.99 0.37
N THR A 1041 -43.64 33.90 0.75
CA THR A 1041 -43.57 33.45 2.16
C THR A 1041 -42.30 32.64 2.44
N ASP A 1042 -41.86 32.61 3.70
CA ASP A 1042 -40.60 32.00 4.18
C ASP A 1042 -40.71 30.48 4.45
N GLY A 1043 -39.61 29.77 4.16
CA GLY A 1043 -38.93 28.91 5.16
C GLY A 1043 -39.42 27.47 5.43
N MET A 1044 -38.44 26.56 5.56
CA MET A 1044 -38.55 25.17 6.04
C MET A 1044 -39.36 24.22 5.12
N GLU A 1045 -39.04 22.92 5.01
CA GLU A 1045 -37.84 22.14 5.41
C GLU A 1045 -37.76 20.92 4.46
N ASP A 1046 -36.55 20.42 4.19
CA ASP A 1046 -36.18 19.00 4.25
C ASP A 1046 -34.90 18.68 3.45
N MET A 1047 -34.01 17.90 4.08
CA MET A 1047 -33.04 17.05 3.38
C MET A 1047 -33.51 15.60 3.52
N ASP A 1048 -33.62 14.87 2.42
CA ASP A 1048 -32.95 13.56 2.23
C ASP A 1048 -33.43 12.85 0.94
N GLU A 1049 -32.89 13.25 -0.22
CA GLU A 1049 -32.90 12.36 -1.40
C GLU A 1049 -31.64 12.54 -2.28
N ALA A 1050 -30.49 12.07 -1.77
CA ALA A 1050 -29.21 12.16 -2.47
C ALA A 1050 -28.25 10.98 -2.18
N LEU A 1051 -28.73 9.73 -2.26
CA LEU A 1051 -27.89 8.53 -2.02
C LEU A 1051 -27.95 7.44 -3.12
N THR A 1052 -28.33 7.79 -4.37
CA THR A 1052 -28.48 6.77 -5.44
C THR A 1052 -27.95 7.17 -6.83
N SER A 1053 -26.79 7.83 -6.93
CA SER A 1053 -26.04 7.92 -8.20
C SER A 1053 -24.60 8.43 -8.05
N LEU A 1054 -23.62 7.53 -7.95
CA LEU A 1054 -22.18 7.86 -8.07
C LEU A 1054 -21.41 6.81 -8.91
N THR A 1055 -21.84 6.62 -10.15
CA THR A 1055 -20.89 6.31 -11.23
C THR A 1055 -20.17 7.61 -11.61
N PRO A 1056 -18.82 7.69 -11.63
CA PRO A 1056 -18.10 8.89 -11.99
C PRO A 1056 -18.15 9.13 -13.51
N LEU A 1057 -19.26 9.70 -13.97
CA LEU A 1057 -19.29 10.50 -15.19
C LEU A 1057 -18.90 11.93 -14.79
N ASP A 1058 -17.76 12.42 -15.28
CA ASP A 1058 -17.38 13.82 -15.09
C ASP A 1058 -18.48 14.74 -15.66
N PRO A 1059 -19.05 15.66 -14.85
CA PRO A 1059 -19.87 16.72 -15.41
C PRO A 1059 -18.97 17.59 -16.30
N VAL A 1060 -19.31 17.67 -17.59
CA VAL A 1060 -18.65 18.57 -18.54
C VAL A 1060 -18.73 19.98 -17.96
N PRO A 1061 -17.58 20.67 -17.73
CA PRO A 1061 -17.61 22.05 -17.29
C PRO A 1061 -18.29 22.90 -18.37
N ASP A 1062 -19.34 23.62 -18.01
CA ASP A 1062 -20.04 24.51 -18.93
C ASP A 1062 -19.05 25.55 -19.50
N GLU A 1063 -18.84 25.52 -20.82
CA GLU A 1063 -17.83 26.35 -21.49
C GLU A 1063 -18.16 27.85 -21.47
N SER A 1064 -19.38 28.24 -21.05
CA SER A 1064 -19.82 29.64 -20.97
C SER A 1064 -19.15 30.46 -19.85
N LEU A 1065 -18.61 29.84 -18.80
CA LEU A 1065 -18.19 30.55 -17.58
C LEU A 1065 -16.70 30.94 -17.50
N ARG A 1066 -15.90 30.76 -18.57
CA ARG A 1066 -14.44 31.01 -18.57
C ARG A 1066 -13.98 32.38 -19.11
N SER A 1067 -14.83 33.41 -19.11
CA SER A 1067 -14.42 34.77 -19.52
C SER A 1067 -13.86 35.63 -18.39
N ASN A 1068 -14.29 35.42 -17.14
CA ASN A 1068 -14.05 36.35 -16.04
C ASN A 1068 -13.22 35.70 -14.93
N GLY A 1069 -12.14 36.36 -14.50
CA GLY A 1069 -11.46 36.03 -13.24
C GLY A 1069 -12.33 36.39 -12.03
N PRO A 1070 -12.11 35.77 -10.85
CA PRO A 1070 -12.89 36.05 -9.66
C PRO A 1070 -12.74 37.52 -9.24
N THR A 1071 -13.86 38.20 -9.00
CA THR A 1071 -13.86 39.60 -8.54
C THR A 1071 -13.25 39.74 -7.15
N GLU A 1072 -12.73 40.93 -6.81
CA GLU A 1072 -12.10 41.16 -5.50
C GLU A 1072 -13.05 40.86 -4.34
N GLU A 1073 -14.35 41.11 -4.50
CA GLU A 1073 -15.39 40.74 -3.53
C GLU A 1073 -15.48 39.24 -3.30
N GLN A 1074 -15.42 38.42 -4.36
CA GLN A 1074 -15.39 36.96 -4.27
C GLN A 1074 -14.10 36.47 -3.60
N VAL A 1075 -12.96 37.08 -3.94
CA VAL A 1075 -11.66 36.80 -3.29
C VAL A 1075 -11.69 37.19 -1.80
N TRP A 1076 -12.33 38.30 -1.45
CA TRP A 1076 -12.47 38.77 -0.07
C TRP A 1076 -13.44 37.90 0.73
N ALA A 1077 -14.58 37.53 0.15
CA ALA A 1077 -15.52 36.57 0.73
C ALA A 1077 -14.85 35.21 0.96
N ALA A 1078 -14.13 34.67 -0.02
CA ALA A 1078 -13.37 33.43 0.11
C ALA A 1078 -12.28 33.52 1.19
N ARG A 1079 -11.57 34.66 1.29
CA ARG A 1079 -10.61 34.92 2.39
C ARG A 1079 -11.30 34.99 3.76
N ARG A 1080 -12.48 35.60 3.86
CA ARG A 1080 -13.26 35.75 5.10
C ARG A 1080 -13.86 34.41 5.56
N ILE A 1081 -14.32 33.59 4.61
CA ILE A 1081 -14.75 32.19 4.85
C ILE A 1081 -13.54 31.33 5.24
N GLN A 1082 -12.40 31.42 4.54
CA GLN A 1082 -11.17 30.72 4.95
C GLN A 1082 -10.70 31.15 6.34
N TYR A 1083 -10.81 32.43 6.70
CA TYR A 1083 -10.45 32.93 8.02
C TYR A 1083 -11.39 32.37 9.10
N ALA A 1084 -12.71 32.45 8.90
CA ALA A 1084 -13.69 31.87 9.82
C ALA A 1084 -13.50 30.35 9.99
N TYR A 1085 -13.28 29.62 8.89
CA TYR A 1085 -12.99 28.19 8.90
C TYR A 1085 -11.67 27.87 9.60
N ARG A 1086 -10.60 28.63 9.34
CA ARG A 1086 -9.30 28.46 10.02
C ARG A 1086 -9.40 28.74 11.52
N CYS A 1087 -10.15 29.75 11.95
CA CYS A 1087 -10.43 30.01 13.36
C CYS A 1087 -11.25 28.86 13.99
N HIS A 1088 -12.29 28.37 13.30
CA HIS A 1088 -13.08 27.21 13.76
C HIS A 1088 -12.22 25.94 13.91
N VAL A 1089 -11.33 25.67 12.94
CA VAL A 1089 -10.38 24.55 12.98
C VAL A 1089 -9.31 24.76 14.06
N TRP A 1090 -8.82 25.98 14.28
CA TRP A 1090 -7.92 26.29 15.40
C TRP A 1090 -8.58 26.04 16.76
N HIS A 1091 -9.85 26.41 16.92
CA HIS A 1091 -10.61 26.09 18.13
C HIS A 1091 -10.88 24.58 18.33
N ARG A 1092 -10.75 23.75 17.28
CA ARG A 1092 -10.76 22.27 17.36
C ARG A 1092 -9.38 21.63 17.48
N LEU A 1093 -8.29 22.37 17.27
CA LEU A 1093 -6.91 21.86 17.38
C LEU A 1093 -6.31 22.02 18.78
N GLY A 1094 -6.99 22.76 19.67
CA GLY A 1094 -6.67 22.75 21.10
C GLY A 1094 -7.29 21.55 21.80
N SER A 1095 -6.45 20.74 22.47
CA SER A 1095 -6.82 19.54 23.24
C SER A 1095 -7.17 18.27 22.44
N ALA A 1096 -6.40 17.20 22.68
CA ALA A 1096 -6.74 15.83 22.26
C ALA A 1096 -7.61 15.08 23.31
N VAL A 1097 -8.04 15.76 24.38
CA VAL A 1097 -8.77 15.15 25.52
C VAL A 1097 -10.26 14.96 25.21
N ASP A 1098 -10.77 15.61 24.16
CA ASP A 1098 -12.20 15.86 23.94
C ASP A 1098 -12.81 15.03 22.80
N ALA A 1099 -12.03 14.41 21.91
CA ALA A 1099 -12.55 13.60 20.79
C ALA A 1099 -13.40 12.39 21.24
N GLU A 1100 -13.08 11.82 22.40
CA GLU A 1100 -13.87 10.79 23.10
C GLU A 1100 -15.23 11.34 23.57
N ILE A 1101 -15.26 12.58 24.05
CA ILE A 1101 -16.46 13.27 24.53
C ILE A 1101 -17.34 13.67 23.32
N ASP A 1102 -16.74 14.14 22.23
CA ASP A 1102 -17.42 14.45 20.97
C ASP A 1102 -18.09 13.20 20.35
N ALA A 1103 -17.43 12.04 20.36
CA ALA A 1103 -18.01 10.80 19.86
C ALA A 1103 -19.23 10.35 20.68
N ILE A 1104 -19.17 10.47 22.01
CA ILE A 1104 -20.29 10.18 22.90
C ILE A 1104 -21.40 11.25 22.73
N PHE A 1105 -21.04 12.53 22.59
CA PHE A 1105 -21.98 13.62 22.32
C PHE A 1105 -22.76 13.39 21.02
N ILE A 1106 -22.10 13.01 19.93
CA ILE A 1106 -22.75 12.67 18.65
C ILE A 1106 -23.69 11.47 18.81
N THR A 1107 -23.37 10.53 19.71
CA THR A 1107 -24.23 9.38 20.02
C THR A 1107 -25.48 9.81 20.80
N CYS A 1108 -25.33 10.67 21.83
CA CYS A 1108 -26.46 11.30 22.53
C CYS A 1108 -27.31 12.17 21.58
N LEU A 1109 -26.69 12.89 20.66
CA LEU A 1109 -27.37 13.74 19.68
C LEU A 1109 -28.29 12.90 18.78
N LYS A 1110 -27.78 11.77 18.26
CA LYS A 1110 -28.55 10.85 17.42
C LYS A 1110 -29.72 10.19 18.14
N GLU A 1111 -29.55 9.70 19.37
CA GLU A 1111 -30.66 9.09 20.13
C GLU A 1111 -31.69 10.13 20.64
N MET A 1112 -31.33 11.40 20.62
CA MET A 1112 -32.24 12.53 20.86
C MET A 1112 -32.95 13.00 19.58
N GLN A 1113 -32.42 12.68 18.39
CA GLN A 1113 -33.06 12.87 17.08
C GLN A 1113 -33.93 11.68 16.66
N SER A 1114 -33.59 10.44 17.07
CA SER A 1114 -34.37 9.21 16.81
C SER A 1114 -35.74 9.15 17.53
N SER A 1115 -36.01 10.13 18.39
CA SER A 1115 -37.07 10.09 19.40
C SER A 1115 -37.66 11.50 19.60
N GLU A 1116 -38.95 11.61 19.95
CA GLU A 1116 -39.59 12.91 20.17
C GLU A 1116 -39.18 13.57 21.52
N TRP A 1117 -38.02 14.23 21.53
CA TRP A 1117 -37.50 14.95 22.71
C TRP A 1117 -37.97 16.41 22.77
N ARG A 1118 -39.14 16.61 23.39
CA ARG A 1118 -39.62 17.96 23.78
C ARG A 1118 -38.53 18.72 24.58
N PRO A 1119 -38.31 20.03 24.33
CA PRO A 1119 -37.37 20.85 25.06
C PRO A 1119 -37.62 20.79 26.58
N SER A 1120 -36.63 20.33 27.33
CA SER A 1120 -36.74 20.09 28.77
C SER A 1120 -35.37 20.22 29.44
N TYR A 1121 -35.34 20.50 30.75
CA TYR A 1121 -34.08 20.63 31.50
C TYR A 1121 -33.22 19.35 31.43
N TYR A 1122 -33.85 18.17 31.37
CA TYR A 1122 -33.16 16.89 31.20
C TYR A 1122 -32.36 16.83 29.89
N ARG A 1123 -32.82 17.45 28.80
CA ARG A 1123 -32.09 17.54 27.51
C ARG A 1123 -30.73 18.25 27.67
N LEU A 1124 -30.64 19.24 28.54
CA LEU A 1124 -29.38 19.95 28.83
C LEU A 1124 -28.41 19.09 29.64
N LEU A 1125 -28.91 18.26 30.56
CA LEU A 1125 -28.12 17.30 31.32
C LEU A 1125 -27.60 16.14 30.44
N PHE A 1126 -28.46 15.67 29.53
CA PHE A 1126 -28.19 14.57 28.60
C PHE A 1126 -27.17 14.92 27.50
N LEU A 1127 -27.15 16.18 27.04
CA LEU A 1127 -26.23 16.64 25.98
C LEU A 1127 -24.91 17.25 26.49
N GLY A 1128 -24.85 17.79 27.71
CA GLY A 1128 -23.62 18.41 28.23
C GLY A 1128 -22.91 17.55 29.29
N PRO A 1129 -23.40 17.52 30.54
CA PRO A 1129 -22.78 16.76 31.63
C PRO A 1129 -22.66 15.24 31.40
N LEU A 1130 -23.61 14.58 30.72
CA LEU A 1130 -23.62 13.12 30.57
C LEU A 1130 -22.46 12.58 29.69
N PRO A 1131 -22.13 13.15 28.52
CA PRO A 1131 -20.91 12.76 27.77
C PRO A 1131 -19.62 12.79 28.60
N HIS A 1132 -19.42 13.77 29.48
CA HIS A 1132 -18.26 13.81 30.39
C HIS A 1132 -18.29 12.68 31.43
N LEU A 1133 -19.48 12.31 31.93
CA LEU A 1133 -19.66 11.19 32.86
C LEU A 1133 -19.32 9.85 32.20
N LEU A 1134 -19.81 9.63 30.98
CA LEU A 1134 -19.58 8.41 30.20
C LEU A 1134 -18.11 8.24 29.82
N ALA A 1135 -17.47 9.29 29.28
CA ALA A 1135 -16.03 9.27 29.00
C ALA A 1135 -15.20 8.92 30.25
N CYS A 1136 -15.53 9.51 31.40
CA CYS A 1136 -14.89 9.20 32.67
C CYS A 1136 -15.09 7.74 33.11
N LEU A 1137 -16.30 7.20 32.94
CA LEU A 1137 -16.65 5.82 33.28
C LEU A 1137 -15.94 4.80 32.36
N GLU A 1138 -15.83 5.08 31.07
CA GLU A 1138 -15.13 4.21 30.10
C GLU A 1138 -13.62 4.18 30.34
N GLN A 1139 -13.00 5.34 30.61
CA GLN A 1139 -11.60 5.39 31.07
C GLN A 1139 -11.40 4.63 32.39
N GLY A 1140 -12.35 4.73 33.34
CA GLY A 1140 -12.32 3.99 34.60
C GLY A 1140 -12.35 2.48 34.38
N ILE A 1141 -13.24 2.00 33.52
CA ILE A 1141 -13.33 0.58 33.12
C ILE A 1141 -12.01 0.13 32.47
N ALA A 1142 -11.42 0.92 31.56
CA ALA A 1142 -10.14 0.60 30.92
C ALA A 1142 -8.98 0.43 31.92
N LEU A 1143 -8.86 1.32 32.92
CA LEU A 1143 -7.88 1.16 34.00
C LEU A 1143 -8.10 -0.12 34.82
N THR A 1144 -9.35 -0.52 35.06
CA THR A 1144 -9.65 -1.76 35.82
C THR A 1144 -9.29 -3.01 35.04
N TYR A 1145 -9.44 -3.02 33.71
CA TYR A 1145 -8.93 -4.08 32.84
C TYR A 1145 -7.40 -4.14 32.89
N ALA A 1146 -6.70 -3.01 32.82
CA ALA A 1146 -5.25 -2.97 32.95
C ALA A 1146 -4.76 -3.50 34.31
N ALA A 1147 -5.49 -3.23 35.40
CA ALA A 1147 -5.23 -3.80 36.72
C ALA A 1147 -5.45 -5.33 36.74
N LYS A 1148 -6.53 -5.84 36.12
CA LYS A 1148 -6.82 -7.29 35.99
C LYS A 1148 -5.73 -8.02 35.20
N ALA A 1149 -5.25 -7.45 34.09
CA ALA A 1149 -4.15 -8.00 33.31
C ALA A 1149 -2.83 -8.05 34.11
N LYS A 1150 -2.55 -7.01 34.89
CA LYS A 1150 -1.36 -6.94 35.76
C LYS A 1150 -1.39 -7.98 36.88
N THR A 1151 -2.56 -8.33 37.43
CA THR A 1151 -2.66 -9.39 38.44
C THR A 1151 -2.63 -10.80 37.84
N LYS A 1152 -3.15 -11.03 36.61
CA LYS A 1152 -2.95 -12.30 35.88
C LYS A 1152 -1.47 -12.64 35.74
N GLY A 1153 -0.65 -11.72 35.21
CA GLY A 1153 0.80 -11.92 35.03
C GLY A 1153 1.66 -12.01 36.32
N LEU A 1154 1.03 -11.93 37.50
CA LEU A 1154 1.63 -12.21 38.80
C LEU A 1154 1.28 -13.60 39.35
N LEU A 1155 0.12 -14.18 38.99
CA LEU A 1155 -0.29 -15.51 39.48
C LEU A 1155 0.77 -16.58 39.16
N ASP A 1156 1.24 -16.60 37.91
CA ASP A 1156 2.22 -17.58 37.39
C ASP A 1156 3.57 -17.59 38.13
N LYS A 1157 3.89 -16.50 38.86
CA LYS A 1157 5.24 -16.20 39.38
C LYS A 1157 5.34 -16.21 40.90
N VAL A 1158 4.23 -16.40 41.61
CA VAL A 1158 4.12 -16.08 43.05
C VAL A 1158 4.05 -17.34 43.92
N SER A 1159 4.64 -17.26 45.12
CA SER A 1159 4.63 -18.34 46.10
C SER A 1159 3.24 -18.60 46.68
N HIS A 1160 2.99 -19.85 47.08
CA HIS A 1160 1.69 -20.32 47.57
C HIS A 1160 1.13 -19.49 48.75
N GLU A 1161 2.01 -18.89 49.56
CA GLU A 1161 1.67 -18.01 50.69
C GLU A 1161 0.94 -16.72 50.27
N LYS A 1162 1.07 -16.28 49.01
CA LYS A 1162 0.53 -15.01 48.49
C LYS A 1162 -0.65 -15.18 47.51
N LEU A 1163 -1.01 -16.42 47.15
CA LEU A 1163 -2.16 -16.71 46.27
C LEU A 1163 -3.50 -16.22 46.86
N GLU A 1164 -3.62 -16.27 48.19
CA GLU A 1164 -4.77 -15.77 48.96
C GLU A 1164 -5.00 -14.27 48.74
N GLU A 1165 -3.96 -13.46 48.89
CA GLU A 1165 -4.04 -12.00 48.71
C GLU A 1165 -4.25 -11.61 47.25
N LEU A 1166 -3.60 -12.29 46.30
CA LEU A 1166 -3.84 -12.08 44.88
C LEU A 1166 -5.26 -12.49 44.46
N GLY A 1167 -5.77 -13.62 44.95
CA GLY A 1167 -7.14 -14.07 44.70
C GLY A 1167 -8.18 -13.07 45.24
N ARG A 1168 -7.96 -12.55 46.45
CA ARG A 1168 -8.80 -11.49 47.05
C ARG A 1168 -8.79 -10.22 46.22
N GLN A 1169 -7.61 -9.66 45.92
CA GLN A 1169 -7.47 -8.46 45.08
C GLN A 1169 -8.11 -8.63 43.70
N ARG A 1170 -8.00 -9.82 43.11
CA ARG A 1170 -8.56 -10.16 41.80
C ARG A 1170 -10.08 -10.30 41.82
N SER A 1171 -10.65 -10.85 42.90
CA SER A 1171 -12.10 -10.88 43.15
C SER A 1171 -12.66 -9.47 43.36
N GLU A 1172 -11.95 -8.64 44.13
CA GLU A 1172 -12.26 -7.22 44.33
C GLU A 1172 -12.27 -6.47 42.99
N ILE A 1173 -11.21 -6.57 42.17
CA ILE A 1173 -11.15 -5.99 40.81
C ILE A 1173 -12.29 -6.49 39.92
N THR A 1174 -12.59 -7.79 39.92
CA THR A 1174 -13.65 -8.37 39.08
C THR A 1174 -15.05 -7.91 39.52
N SER A 1175 -15.31 -7.81 40.82
CA SER A 1175 -16.56 -7.25 41.36
C SER A 1175 -16.74 -5.78 40.99
N LEU A 1176 -15.64 -5.01 41.00
CA LEU A 1176 -15.62 -3.60 40.67
C LEU A 1176 -15.82 -3.36 39.17
N LEU A 1177 -15.23 -4.21 38.32
CA LEU A 1177 -15.46 -4.21 36.87
C LEU A 1177 -16.90 -4.62 36.53
N LYS A 1178 -17.47 -5.62 37.23
CA LYS A 1178 -18.91 -5.96 37.16
C LYS A 1178 -19.80 -4.75 37.55
N LYS A 1179 -19.45 -3.95 38.59
CA LYS A 1179 -20.15 -2.69 38.92
C LYS A 1179 -19.99 -1.64 37.81
N GLY A 1180 -18.79 -1.43 37.28
CA GLY A 1180 -18.51 -0.46 36.22
C GLY A 1180 -19.30 -0.75 34.94
N MET A 1181 -19.32 -2.00 34.48
CA MET A 1181 -20.10 -2.42 33.30
C MET A 1181 -21.61 -2.29 33.51
N LYS A 1182 -22.12 -2.59 34.72
CA LYS A 1182 -23.53 -2.35 35.06
C LYS A 1182 -23.87 -0.85 34.97
N LEU A 1183 -23.05 0.03 35.53
CA LEU A 1183 -23.23 1.48 35.45
C LEU A 1183 -23.15 1.99 34.01
N ARG A 1184 -22.25 1.46 33.19
CA ARG A 1184 -22.15 1.83 31.76
C ARG A 1184 -23.44 1.49 31.02
N LYS A 1185 -23.95 0.26 31.15
CA LYS A 1185 -25.21 -0.17 30.52
C LYS A 1185 -26.43 0.62 31.02
N GLN A 1186 -26.40 1.11 32.26
CA GLN A 1186 -27.49 1.94 32.80
C GLN A 1186 -27.47 3.38 32.26
N LEU A 1187 -26.28 3.95 32.07
CA LEU A 1187 -26.06 5.34 31.62
C LEU A 1187 -25.81 5.48 30.11
N GLU A 1188 -25.82 4.37 29.36
CA GLU A 1188 -25.63 4.35 27.91
C GLU A 1188 -26.70 5.22 27.22
N PRO A 1189 -26.40 6.02 26.17
CA PRO A 1189 -27.36 6.98 25.61
C PRO A 1189 -28.70 6.36 25.17
N SER A 1190 -28.67 5.10 24.72
CA SER A 1190 -29.82 4.26 24.30
C SER A 1190 -30.63 3.66 25.47
N SER A 1191 -30.18 3.83 26.71
CA SER A 1191 -30.79 3.24 27.91
C SER A 1191 -32.23 3.70 28.12
N PRO A 1192 -33.18 2.79 28.42
CA PRO A 1192 -34.58 3.14 28.69
C PRO A 1192 -34.72 4.06 29.92
N ASP A 1193 -33.77 4.07 30.85
CA ASP A 1193 -33.74 4.98 32.01
C ASP A 1193 -33.80 6.45 31.55
N HIS A 1194 -33.11 6.81 30.46
CA HIS A 1194 -33.14 8.18 29.92
C HIS A 1194 -34.48 8.56 29.31
N ARG A 1195 -35.25 7.59 28.78
CA ARG A 1195 -36.60 7.81 28.26
C ARG A 1195 -37.60 8.14 29.38
N THR A 1196 -37.33 7.70 30.62
CA THR A 1196 -38.10 8.12 31.82
C THR A 1196 -37.83 9.55 32.28
N ARG A 1197 -36.71 10.16 31.82
CA ARG A 1197 -36.28 11.54 32.14
C ARG A 1197 -36.18 11.84 33.65
N ASN A 1198 -35.97 10.83 34.48
CA ASN A 1198 -35.90 10.95 35.94
C ASN A 1198 -34.56 11.55 36.40
N ILE A 1199 -34.59 12.81 36.87
CA ILE A 1199 -33.40 13.55 37.31
C ILE A 1199 -32.77 12.92 38.56
N ASP A 1200 -33.56 12.43 39.51
CA ASP A 1200 -33.04 11.89 40.78
C ASP A 1200 -32.62 10.41 40.68
N ALA A 1201 -33.02 9.71 39.62
CA ALA A 1201 -32.33 8.51 39.16
C ALA A 1201 -30.94 8.84 38.59
N LEU A 1202 -30.86 9.83 37.69
CA LEU A 1202 -29.59 10.27 37.10
C LEU A 1202 -28.58 10.78 38.15
N LYS A 1203 -29.03 11.57 39.15
CA LYS A 1203 -28.19 11.99 40.29
C LYS A 1203 -27.63 10.81 41.08
N ARG A 1204 -28.45 9.79 41.38
CA ARG A 1204 -27.99 8.58 42.09
C ARG A 1204 -26.94 7.83 41.27
N ALA A 1205 -27.16 7.65 39.97
CA ALA A 1205 -26.19 7.01 39.09
C ALA A 1205 -24.85 7.79 39.03
N VAL A 1206 -24.87 9.13 39.02
CA VAL A 1206 -23.64 9.96 39.12
C VAL A 1206 -22.89 9.73 40.45
N LEU A 1207 -23.61 9.57 41.57
CA LEU A 1207 -23.00 9.27 42.86
C LEU A 1207 -22.39 7.85 42.88
N GLU A 1208 -23.08 6.85 42.31
CA GLU A 1208 -22.54 5.48 42.19
C GLU A 1208 -21.32 5.38 41.27
N VAL A 1209 -21.26 6.19 40.21
CA VAL A 1209 -20.06 6.38 39.37
C VAL A 1209 -18.94 7.05 40.16
N GLY A 1210 -19.25 8.02 41.03
CA GLY A 1210 -18.29 8.61 41.96
C GLY A 1210 -17.66 7.59 42.93
N GLU A 1211 -18.47 6.72 43.53
CA GLU A 1211 -17.97 5.61 44.34
C GLU A 1211 -17.09 4.62 43.56
N PHE A 1212 -17.42 4.38 42.28
CA PHE A 1212 -16.65 3.51 41.41
C PHE A 1212 -15.27 4.12 41.13
N ILE A 1213 -15.21 5.38 40.67
CA ILE A 1213 -13.96 6.07 40.34
C ILE A 1213 -13.02 6.16 41.55
N GLN A 1214 -13.54 6.43 42.75
CA GLN A 1214 -12.74 6.45 43.99
C GLN A 1214 -12.07 5.10 44.31
N LYS A 1215 -12.58 3.99 43.77
CA LYS A 1215 -12.08 2.64 43.99
C LYS A 1215 -11.29 2.09 42.78
N VAL A 1216 -11.18 2.84 41.67
CA VAL A 1216 -10.37 2.46 40.50
C VAL A 1216 -8.87 2.61 40.83
N PRO A 1217 -8.06 1.53 40.70
CA PRO A 1217 -6.61 1.63 40.87
C PRO A 1217 -5.99 2.55 39.80
N GLY A 1218 -5.30 3.62 40.24
CA GLY A 1218 -4.56 4.51 39.35
C GLY A 1218 -5.37 5.64 38.68
N SER A 1219 -6.50 6.05 39.25
CA SER A 1219 -7.32 7.18 38.77
C SER A 1219 -6.48 8.42 38.43
N THR A 1220 -6.69 8.99 37.25
CA THR A 1220 -5.92 10.12 36.70
C THR A 1220 -6.54 11.47 37.04
N LYS A 1221 -5.74 12.54 37.01
CA LYS A 1221 -6.23 13.91 37.23
C LYS A 1221 -7.31 14.31 36.21
N ASP A 1222 -7.17 13.84 34.97
CA ASP A 1222 -8.07 14.18 33.87
C ASP A 1222 -9.40 13.46 34.01
N MET A 1223 -9.39 12.17 34.38
CA MET A 1223 -10.57 11.39 34.76
C MET A 1223 -11.33 12.08 35.90
N GLN A 1224 -10.63 12.48 36.97
CA GLN A 1224 -11.22 13.19 38.10
C GLN A 1224 -11.79 14.56 37.70
N THR A 1225 -11.21 15.22 36.69
CA THR A 1225 -11.69 16.50 36.16
C THR A 1225 -12.96 16.31 35.32
N LYS A 1226 -12.99 15.32 34.41
CA LYS A 1226 -14.21 14.94 33.66
C LYS A 1226 -15.36 14.59 34.61
N PHE A 1227 -15.10 13.82 35.67
CA PHE A 1227 -16.09 13.52 36.72
C PHE A 1227 -16.59 14.79 37.43
N GLN A 1228 -15.68 15.69 37.84
CA GLN A 1228 -16.09 16.93 38.50
C GLN A 1228 -16.96 17.83 37.62
N MET A 1229 -16.75 17.86 36.31
CA MET A 1229 -17.62 18.60 35.38
C MET A 1229 -19.03 17.98 35.33
N ALA A 1230 -19.14 16.65 35.19
CA ALA A 1230 -20.42 15.96 35.23
C ALA A 1230 -21.17 16.15 36.57
N HIS A 1231 -20.46 15.98 37.70
CA HIS A 1231 -21.01 16.14 39.04
C HIS A 1231 -21.49 17.58 39.31
N LYS A 1232 -20.72 18.60 38.92
CA LYS A 1232 -21.13 20.02 38.99
C LYS A 1232 -22.29 20.35 38.04
N GLY A 1233 -22.48 19.57 36.97
CA GLY A 1233 -23.56 19.74 36.01
C GLY A 1233 -24.90 19.11 36.45
N ILE A 1234 -24.87 17.94 37.08
CA ILE A 1234 -26.07 17.12 37.39
C ILE A 1234 -26.48 17.18 38.88
N VAL A 1235 -25.50 17.17 39.80
CA VAL A 1235 -25.76 16.98 41.24
C VAL A 1235 -25.75 18.30 42.01
N ALA A 1236 -24.90 19.24 41.64
CA ALA A 1236 -24.80 20.53 42.32
C ALA A 1236 -25.96 21.48 41.96
N GLU A 1237 -26.65 22.03 42.97
CA GLU A 1237 -27.73 22.99 42.76
C GLU A 1237 -27.21 24.35 42.28
N LYS A 1238 -27.67 24.80 41.11
CA LYS A 1238 -27.43 26.17 40.64
C LYS A 1238 -28.37 27.14 41.36
N LYS A 1239 -27.82 28.07 42.13
CA LYS A 1239 -28.53 29.29 42.55
C LYS A 1239 -29.06 30.03 41.32
N LEU A 1240 -30.38 30.20 41.23
CA LEU A 1240 -31.04 30.86 40.11
C LEU A 1240 -30.81 32.38 40.13
N PHE A 1241 -29.77 32.84 39.44
CA PHE A 1241 -29.63 34.26 39.10
C PHE A 1241 -30.70 34.68 38.09
N ARG A 1242 -31.88 35.08 38.58
CA ARG A 1242 -32.84 35.87 37.80
C ARG A 1242 -32.37 37.33 37.78
N VAL A 1243 -31.65 37.71 36.72
CA VAL A 1243 -31.52 39.11 36.32
C VAL A 1243 -32.10 39.23 34.92
N ARG A 1244 -33.24 39.92 34.79
CA ARG A 1244 -33.61 40.54 33.51
C ARG A 1244 -32.65 41.71 33.33
N MET A 1245 -31.71 41.61 32.40
CA MET A 1245 -31.18 42.81 31.76
C MET A 1245 -32.03 43.07 30.52
N GLU A 1246 -32.44 44.32 30.37
CA GLU A 1246 -33.21 44.77 29.21
C GLU A 1246 -32.27 44.87 28.00
N LYS A 1247 -32.82 44.78 26.78
CA LYS A 1247 -32.01 44.92 25.56
C LYS A 1247 -31.43 46.35 25.52
N PRO A 1248 -30.12 46.55 25.30
CA PRO A 1248 -29.61 47.87 24.97
C PRO A 1248 -30.26 48.33 23.65
N ALA A 1249 -30.74 49.57 23.63
CA ALA A 1249 -31.27 50.18 22.42
C ALA A 1249 -30.16 50.39 21.38
N LEU A 1250 -30.48 50.24 20.09
CA LEU A 1250 -29.56 50.56 19.00
C LEU A 1250 -29.34 52.08 18.99
N ASN A 1251 -28.09 52.53 19.13
CA ASN A 1251 -27.77 53.95 18.97
C ASN A 1251 -27.70 54.29 17.48
N VAL A 1252 -28.82 54.72 16.90
CA VAL A 1252 -28.90 55.20 15.50
C VAL A 1252 -28.42 56.66 15.46
N GLY A 1253 -27.13 56.87 15.75
CA GLY A 1253 -26.54 58.19 16.03
C GLY A 1253 -25.37 58.60 15.13
N ASP A 1254 -24.75 57.65 14.41
CA ASP A 1254 -23.69 57.90 13.42
C ASP A 1254 -23.94 56.99 12.20
N LEU A 1255 -24.15 57.59 11.02
CA LEU A 1255 -24.30 56.94 9.71
C LEU A 1255 -23.75 57.86 8.61
#